data_AF-A0A9N9VGN0-F1
#
_entry.id   AF-A0A9N9VGN0-F1
#
_cell.length_a   1.000
_cell.length_b   1.000
_cell.length_c   1.000
_cell.angle_alpha   90.00
_cell.angle_beta   90.00
_cell.angle_gamma   90.00
#
_symmetry.space_group_name_H-M   'P 1'
#
loop_
_entity.id
_entity.type
_entity.pdbx_description
1 polymer ?
#
loop_
_entity_poly.entity_id
_entity_poly.type
_entity_poly.pdbx_seq_one_letter_code
_entity_poly.pdbx_strand_id
1 'polypeptide(L)'
;MDDRHQFFAIAKAGQYYRLLAAVRHACLWGMATLRQCLHVLHIFSHSANRLALHQELRFAEDYFRNSDPPSVSPPPSWYSNFGPCPFPFITTCLMMGAALNPETLHAGVVHEEPFGFPFDMAGSRHGITIIDITDLENVKYCFIHCAGWQYAMNYYREDDMNLQSSTDLPNALEEKSLVYIEALIETWPYTMWSNYRPTLPAASPPIPRQAPKSLLEKSLDKVVDVILSSNHLNDFKAVKDTLEVLPNIRLLLKEHLLRRAENVGRTKPSLLLLALAYEGEHTLDWAPFTSLKLSHITFTLGNGSFSSVETINLSGLLTPGCIARLSPILSHLPALKTLCVLEKPDRANDLISAHAIATLTSLNPELRLNKILNSGLFSIPFRSLPWIPDTSQEPSVIPGFPSVQLLVYHRSEAIRERVAPYEHFSLGDALLNPARLVNIILRYCQILIANRYQMGGGTGYQLAVCIATASSTPGSPETGEIGVLPAQTYLYGRDSHYSLTAKGCYSDMRDLRPGQWTILMVRNLPGMGYGDPGASFDRGFMYAFLRSRSVIPARRPQEELIEIDEADLDVFSFEGFLQETCRLTDPVNLERFLQPLREISGRHPLFNPHINDVLRCMSAREASSMLVKFIENIPNVDRAKQETLDEFA
;
A
#
# COMPACT_ATOMS: atom_id res chain seq x y z
N MET A 1 -4.28 31.44 -1.16
CA MET A 1 -3.56 31.11 0.08
C MET A 1 -2.77 29.84 -0.22
N ASP A 2 -1.45 29.91 -0.21
CA ASP A 2 -0.54 28.76 -0.42
C ASP A 2 -0.27 28.09 0.94
N ASP A 3 -1.35 27.69 1.62
CA ASP A 3 -1.24 27.05 2.93
C ASP A 3 -0.90 25.58 2.72
N ARG A 4 0.36 25.25 3.00
CA ARG A 4 0.92 23.91 2.92
C ARG A 4 0.80 23.24 4.29
N HIS A 5 0.38 21.98 4.32
CA HIS A 5 0.42 21.18 5.55
C HIS A 5 1.47 20.08 5.42
N GLN A 6 2.27 19.88 6.46
CA GLN A 6 3.30 18.85 6.48
C GLN A 6 2.98 17.76 7.49
N PHE A 7 3.32 16.53 7.13
CA PHE A 7 3.28 15.39 8.03
C PHE A 7 4.68 14.82 8.16
N PHE A 8 5.09 14.52 9.40
CA PHE A 8 6.36 13.90 9.73
C PHE A 8 6.08 12.60 10.50
N ALA A 9 6.72 11.51 10.09
CA ALA A 9 6.79 10.28 10.86
C ALA A 9 8.16 10.20 11.55
N ILE A 10 8.14 10.11 12.88
CA ILE A 10 9.34 9.98 13.71
C ILE A 10 9.29 8.67 14.50
N ALA A 11 10.46 8.17 14.89
CA ALA A 11 10.55 7.09 15.87
C ALA A 11 11.86 7.16 16.64
N LYS A 12 11.90 6.54 17.81
CA LYS A 12 13.15 6.22 18.49
C LYS A 12 13.86 5.08 17.75
N ALA A 13 14.95 5.41 17.09
CA ALA A 13 15.72 4.47 16.27
C ALA A 13 17.21 4.58 16.62
N GLY A 14 17.78 3.49 17.11
CA GLY A 14 19.10 3.51 17.76
C GLY A 14 19.02 4.21 19.11
N GLN A 15 19.91 5.17 19.36
CA GLN A 15 19.95 5.88 20.65
C GLN A 15 18.96 7.05 20.74
N TYR A 16 18.50 7.58 19.60
CA TYR A 16 17.81 8.86 19.53
C TYR A 16 16.50 8.78 18.75
N TYR A 17 15.63 9.79 18.92
CA TYR A 17 14.55 10.02 17.95
C TYR A 17 15.12 10.48 16.60
N ARG A 18 14.49 9.99 15.54
CA ARG A 18 14.87 10.20 14.15
C ARG A 18 13.63 10.50 13.31
N LEU A 19 13.81 11.38 12.34
CA LEU A 19 12.88 11.51 11.23
C LEU A 19 12.97 10.26 10.34
N LEU A 20 11.84 9.61 10.09
CA LEU A 20 11.76 8.45 9.21
C LEU A 20 11.10 8.76 7.87
N ALA A 21 10.10 9.65 7.83
CA ALA A 21 9.51 10.13 6.57
C ALA A 21 8.90 11.51 6.76
N ALA A 22 8.88 12.30 5.69
CA ALA A 22 8.23 13.60 5.65
C ALA A 22 7.47 13.75 4.33
N VAL A 23 6.28 14.35 4.39
CA VAL A 23 5.45 14.61 3.22
C VAL A 23 4.75 15.95 3.36
N ARG A 24 4.36 16.53 2.22
CA ARG A 24 3.63 17.80 2.15
C ARG A 24 2.36 17.67 1.33
N HIS A 25 1.27 18.16 1.90
CA HIS A 25 -0.03 18.30 1.25
C HIS A 25 -0.25 19.76 0.84
N ALA A 26 -0.60 19.99 -0.42
CA ALA A 26 -1.00 21.31 -0.90
C ALA A 26 -2.46 21.59 -0.46
N CYS A 27 -2.70 22.69 0.25
CA CYS A 27 -4.05 23.13 0.63
C CYS A 27 -4.80 22.22 1.61
N LEU A 28 -4.22 21.96 2.79
CA LEU A 28 -4.88 21.22 3.88
C LEU A 28 -4.90 22.06 5.16
N TRP A 29 -6.08 22.28 5.74
CA TRP A 29 -6.26 23.06 6.97
C TRP A 29 -7.55 22.66 7.72
N GLY A 30 -7.71 23.15 8.95
CA GLY A 30 -8.94 23.03 9.73
C GLY A 30 -9.41 21.57 9.92
N MET A 31 -10.70 21.31 9.73
CA MET A 31 -11.30 19.97 9.94
C MET A 31 -10.76 18.91 8.98
N ALA A 32 -10.28 19.30 7.80
CA ALA A 32 -9.61 18.38 6.91
C ALA A 32 -8.34 17.86 7.60
N THR A 33 -7.44 18.73 8.03
CA THR A 33 -6.21 18.31 8.75
C THR A 33 -6.48 17.31 9.87
N LEU A 34 -7.49 17.54 10.72
CA LEU A 34 -7.83 16.63 11.82
C LEU A 34 -8.21 15.23 11.31
N ARG A 35 -9.03 15.18 10.26
CA ARG A 35 -9.45 13.93 9.61
C ARG A 35 -8.28 13.17 8.99
N GLN A 36 -7.43 13.86 8.24
CA GLN A 36 -6.21 13.28 7.68
C GLN A 36 -5.28 12.76 8.78
N CYS A 37 -5.13 13.49 9.89
CA CYS A 37 -4.34 13.03 11.04
C CYS A 37 -4.89 11.73 11.64
N LEU A 38 -6.20 11.63 11.86
CA LEU A 38 -6.84 10.39 12.33
C LEU A 38 -6.64 9.22 11.36
N HIS A 39 -6.73 9.50 10.06
CA HIS A 39 -6.54 8.47 9.04
C HIS A 39 -5.08 7.97 9.00
N VAL A 40 -4.10 8.87 9.10
CA VAL A 40 -2.68 8.50 9.21
C VAL A 40 -2.45 7.64 10.47
N LEU A 41 -3.00 8.03 11.62
CA LEU A 41 -2.94 7.23 12.84
C LEU A 41 -3.55 5.84 12.65
N HIS A 42 -4.72 5.76 12.01
CA HIS A 42 -5.38 4.49 11.69
C HIS A 42 -4.49 3.59 10.82
N ILE A 43 -3.87 4.12 9.77
CA ILE A 43 -2.95 3.38 8.89
C ILE A 43 -1.74 2.83 9.67
N PHE A 44 -1.08 3.64 10.48
CA PHE A 44 0.09 3.19 11.23
C PHE A 44 -0.25 2.17 12.33
N SER A 45 -1.45 2.22 12.89
CA SER A 45 -1.93 1.22 13.87
C SER A 45 -2.55 -0.03 13.24
N HIS A 46 -2.82 -0.02 11.92
CA HIS A 46 -3.55 -1.10 11.26
C HIS A 46 -2.75 -2.41 11.22
N SER A 47 -3.39 -3.52 11.63
CA SER A 47 -2.74 -4.84 11.75
C SER A 47 -2.13 -5.33 10.44
N ALA A 48 -2.79 -5.09 9.30
CA ALA A 48 -2.31 -5.48 7.97
C ALA A 48 -1.00 -4.81 7.52
N ASN A 49 -0.58 -3.73 8.20
CA ASN A 49 0.65 -2.99 7.92
C ASN A 49 1.78 -3.32 8.90
N ARG A 50 1.46 -3.95 10.04
CA ARG A 50 2.41 -4.16 11.16
C ARG A 50 3.68 -4.89 10.75
N LEU A 51 3.57 -5.91 9.90
CA LEU A 51 4.74 -6.69 9.49
C LEU A 51 5.79 -5.82 8.80
N ALA A 52 5.37 -4.99 7.84
CA ALA A 52 6.27 -4.10 7.12
C ALA A 52 6.74 -2.93 7.99
N LEU A 53 5.85 -2.34 8.81
CA LEU A 53 6.22 -1.25 9.72
C LEU A 53 7.25 -1.71 10.76
N HIS A 54 7.02 -2.84 11.44
CA HIS A 54 8.01 -3.39 12.37
C HIS A 54 9.34 -3.66 11.68
N GLN A 55 9.31 -4.16 10.45
CA GLN A 55 10.53 -4.45 9.72
C GLN A 55 11.30 -3.19 9.33
N GLU A 56 10.64 -2.13 8.85
CA GLU A 56 11.32 -0.87 8.57
C GLU A 56 11.78 -0.15 9.85
N LEU A 57 11.07 -0.29 10.97
CA LEU A 57 11.53 0.20 12.27
C LEU A 57 12.80 -0.53 12.74
N ARG A 58 12.89 -1.86 12.58
CA ARG A 58 14.12 -2.61 12.84
C ARG A 58 15.27 -2.16 11.93
N PHE A 59 14.98 -1.92 10.65
CA PHE A 59 15.95 -1.36 9.73
C PHE A 59 16.39 0.04 10.13
N ALA A 60 15.50 0.88 10.62
CA ALA A 60 15.84 2.19 11.15
C ALA A 60 16.74 2.07 12.38
N GLU A 61 16.41 1.17 13.32
CA GLU A 61 17.24 0.91 14.50
C GLU A 61 18.67 0.49 14.11
N ASP A 62 18.81 -0.43 13.15
CA ASP A 62 20.11 -0.86 12.62
C ASP A 62 20.85 0.27 11.89
N TYR A 63 20.14 1.01 11.04
CA TYR A 63 20.70 2.10 10.25
C TYR A 63 21.22 3.25 11.11
N PHE A 64 20.52 3.58 12.20
CA PHE A 64 20.91 4.65 13.13
C PHE A 64 21.73 4.19 14.34
N ARG A 65 22.00 2.89 14.48
CA ARG A 65 22.65 2.29 15.66
C ARG A 65 23.93 3.02 16.09
N ASN A 66 24.74 3.40 15.11
CA ASN A 66 26.04 4.05 15.29
C ASN A 66 26.05 5.49 14.73
N SER A 67 24.88 6.07 14.44
CA SER A 67 24.81 7.44 13.95
C SER A 67 24.97 8.44 15.09
N ASP A 68 25.60 9.57 14.79
CA ASP A 68 25.71 10.71 15.70
C ASP A 68 24.33 11.21 16.17
N PRO A 69 24.26 11.92 17.31
CA PRO A 69 23.05 12.64 17.70
C PRO A 69 22.57 13.59 16.59
N PRO A 70 21.28 13.93 16.52
CA PRO A 70 20.80 14.91 15.55
C PRO A 70 21.53 16.24 15.71
N SER A 71 21.78 16.91 14.58
CA SER A 71 22.55 18.16 14.57
C SER A 71 21.85 19.24 15.39
N VAL A 72 22.59 19.87 16.31
CA VAL A 72 22.18 21.06 17.05
C VAL A 72 22.18 22.35 16.21
N SER A 73 22.68 22.26 14.97
CA SER A 73 22.59 23.34 13.99
C SER A 73 21.57 22.99 12.90
N PRO A 74 20.77 23.95 12.42
CA PRO A 74 19.85 23.69 11.33
C PRO A 74 20.63 23.29 10.07
N PRO A 75 20.11 22.36 9.26
CA PRO A 75 20.75 22.02 8.00
C PRO A 75 20.77 23.26 7.08
N PRO A 76 21.89 23.57 6.39
CA PRO A 76 21.93 24.56 5.33
C PRO A 76 20.70 24.57 4.41
N SER A 77 20.20 25.76 4.09
CA SER A 77 18.93 25.98 3.38
C SER A 77 18.90 25.51 1.92
N TRP A 78 20.02 25.06 1.38
CA TRP A 78 20.21 24.71 -0.04
C TRP A 78 20.63 23.26 -0.26
N TYR A 79 20.40 22.35 0.70
CA TYR A 79 20.76 20.93 0.51
C TYR A 79 19.95 20.28 -0.61
N SER A 80 20.48 20.38 -1.83
CA SER A 80 20.12 19.62 -3.02
C SER A 80 20.55 18.14 -2.97
N ASN A 81 21.18 17.71 -1.87
CA ASN A 81 21.79 16.39 -1.73
C ASN A 81 21.01 15.43 -0.82
N PHE A 82 19.83 15.83 -0.35
CA PHE A 82 19.00 14.89 0.40
C PHE A 82 18.46 13.83 -0.57
N GLY A 83 18.89 12.61 -0.32
CA GLY A 83 18.46 11.46 -1.07
C GLY A 83 16.98 11.14 -0.85
N PRO A 84 16.46 10.20 -1.65
CA PRO A 84 15.17 9.59 -1.41
C PRO A 84 15.00 9.08 0.03
N CYS A 85 13.77 9.07 0.56
CA CYS A 85 13.53 8.43 1.85
C CYS A 85 13.94 6.95 1.80
N PRO A 86 14.78 6.48 2.74
CA PRO A 86 15.24 5.10 2.74
C PRO A 86 14.19 4.12 3.31
N PHE A 87 13.06 4.60 3.84
CA PHE A 87 11.99 3.81 4.43
C PHE A 87 10.71 3.90 3.56
N PRO A 88 10.66 3.18 2.42
CA PRO A 88 9.63 3.39 1.43
C PRO A 88 8.23 3.00 1.93
N PHE A 89 8.08 1.96 2.75
CA PHE A 89 6.76 1.56 3.25
C PHE A 89 6.19 2.58 4.25
N ILE A 90 7.00 3.04 5.21
CA ILE A 90 6.63 4.13 6.13
C ILE A 90 6.26 5.39 5.34
N THR A 91 7.00 5.70 4.28
CA THR A 91 6.72 6.83 3.39
C THR A 91 5.38 6.65 2.66
N THR A 92 5.12 5.46 2.09
CA THR A 92 3.83 5.16 1.45
C THR A 92 2.67 5.29 2.45
N CYS A 93 2.81 4.75 3.66
CA CYS A 93 1.81 4.89 4.73
C CYS A 93 1.49 6.36 5.01
N LEU A 94 2.53 7.19 5.18
CA LEU A 94 2.38 8.60 5.47
C LEU A 94 1.75 9.37 4.29
N MET A 95 2.21 9.13 3.06
CA MET A 95 1.69 9.76 1.86
C MET A 95 0.22 9.42 1.63
N MET A 96 -0.14 8.13 1.70
CA MET A 96 -1.51 7.69 1.41
C MET A 96 -2.49 8.12 2.49
N GLY A 97 -2.07 8.10 3.76
CA GLY A 97 -2.88 8.61 4.86
C GLY A 97 -3.11 10.11 4.79
N ALA A 98 -2.10 10.88 4.39
CA ALA A 98 -2.24 12.32 4.18
C ALA A 98 -3.07 12.66 2.94
N ALA A 99 -2.96 11.86 1.86
CA ALA A 99 -3.65 12.14 0.59
C ALA A 99 -5.15 11.87 0.67
N LEU A 100 -5.55 10.71 1.18
CA LEU A 100 -6.93 10.24 1.10
C LEU A 100 -7.79 10.78 2.24
N ASN A 101 -8.90 11.43 1.89
CA ASN A 101 -10.00 11.66 2.81
C ASN A 101 -10.92 10.42 2.84
N PRO A 102 -11.04 9.70 3.97
CA PRO A 102 -11.80 8.45 4.03
C PRO A 102 -13.32 8.65 3.91
N GLU A 103 -13.86 9.83 4.22
CA GLU A 103 -15.30 10.11 4.14
C GLU A 103 -15.75 10.46 2.72
N THR A 104 -15.00 11.32 2.04
CA THR A 104 -15.33 11.78 0.69
C THR A 104 -14.70 10.93 -0.39
N LEU A 105 -13.76 10.06 -0.02
CA LEU A 105 -12.89 9.29 -0.91
C LEU A 105 -12.07 10.14 -1.88
N HIS A 106 -12.00 11.45 -1.64
CA HIS A 106 -11.19 12.37 -2.42
C HIS A 106 -9.74 12.33 -1.94
N ALA A 107 -8.83 12.09 -2.87
CA ALA A 107 -7.39 12.19 -2.66
C ALA A 107 -6.86 13.55 -3.08
N GLY A 108 -6.18 14.25 -2.15
CA GLY A 108 -5.37 15.43 -2.45
C GLY A 108 -3.93 15.06 -2.81
N VAL A 109 -3.24 15.93 -3.54
CA VAL A 109 -1.84 15.71 -3.94
C VAL A 109 -0.91 15.89 -2.75
N VAL A 110 -0.12 14.85 -2.51
CA VAL A 110 0.90 14.82 -1.48
C VAL A 110 2.25 14.54 -2.13
N HIS A 111 3.25 15.33 -1.76
CA HIS A 111 4.62 15.19 -2.22
C HIS A 111 5.50 14.63 -1.11
N GLU A 112 6.39 13.70 -1.46
CA GLU A 112 7.48 13.28 -0.58
C GLU A 112 8.41 14.48 -0.35
N GLU A 113 8.77 14.74 0.91
CA GLU A 113 9.82 15.68 1.26
C GLU A 113 11.16 14.93 1.41
N PRO A 114 12.30 15.56 1.10
CA PRO A 114 13.60 14.91 1.16
C PRO A 114 13.94 14.27 2.52
N PHE A 115 14.73 13.21 2.52
CA PHE A 115 15.12 12.56 3.78
C PHE A 115 15.93 13.52 4.67
N GLY A 116 15.58 13.65 5.95
CA GLY A 116 16.20 14.63 6.84
C GLY A 116 15.60 16.04 6.73
N PHE A 117 14.44 16.19 6.06
CA PHE A 117 13.78 17.48 5.92
C PHE A 117 13.55 18.17 7.28
N PRO A 118 14.05 19.40 7.46
CA PRO A 118 13.80 20.19 8.66
C PRO A 118 12.33 20.63 8.72
N PHE A 119 11.71 20.52 9.90
CA PHE A 119 10.27 20.77 10.02
C PHE A 119 9.88 22.25 9.79
N ASP A 120 10.80 23.19 9.96
CA ASP A 120 10.56 24.63 9.94
C ASP A 120 10.83 25.31 8.58
N MET A 121 11.20 24.55 7.55
CA MET A 121 11.69 25.10 6.28
C MET A 121 10.66 25.13 5.14
N ALA A 122 9.48 24.53 5.28
CA ALA A 122 8.51 24.46 4.18
C ALA A 122 7.63 25.70 3.99
N GLY A 123 7.91 26.79 4.72
CA GLY A 123 7.21 28.06 4.56
C GLY A 123 5.82 28.14 5.19
N SER A 124 5.27 27.04 5.71
CA SER A 124 4.04 27.08 6.51
C SER A 124 4.36 26.97 8.01
N ARG A 125 3.97 27.99 8.78
CA ARG A 125 4.12 27.98 10.24
C ARG A 125 2.91 27.39 10.96
N HIS A 126 1.80 27.15 10.27
CA HIS A 126 0.51 26.85 10.90
C HIS A 126 0.01 25.42 10.65
N GLY A 127 0.69 24.64 9.80
CA GLY A 127 0.24 23.31 9.38
C GLY A 127 1.33 22.26 9.46
N ILE A 128 1.68 21.80 10.67
CA ILE A 128 2.64 20.71 10.86
C ILE A 128 2.10 19.68 11.83
N THR A 129 2.02 18.43 11.36
CA THR A 129 1.62 17.24 12.12
C THR A 129 2.81 16.30 12.27
N ILE A 130 3.01 15.79 13.49
CA ILE A 130 4.05 14.84 13.82
C ILE A 130 3.40 13.57 14.33
N ILE A 131 3.82 12.43 13.80
CA ILE A 131 3.36 11.09 14.16
C ILE A 131 4.55 10.33 14.74
N ASP A 132 4.45 9.89 15.99
CA ASP A 132 5.44 9.02 16.63
C ASP A 132 5.01 7.55 16.47
N ILE A 133 5.78 6.80 15.69
CA ILE A 133 5.55 5.39 15.38
C ILE A 133 6.53 4.45 16.10
N THR A 134 7.17 4.92 17.17
CA THR A 134 8.07 4.09 18.00
C THR A 134 7.38 2.83 18.52
N ASP A 135 6.10 2.97 18.93
CA ASP A 135 5.26 1.88 19.38
C ASP A 135 4.01 1.81 18.50
N LEU A 136 3.91 0.76 17.67
CA LEU A 136 2.79 0.57 16.75
C LEU A 136 1.47 0.21 17.46
N GLU A 137 1.51 -0.22 18.73
CA GLU A 137 0.31 -0.40 19.55
C GLU A 137 -0.23 0.93 20.08
N ASN A 138 0.64 1.93 20.21
CA ASN A 138 0.35 3.23 20.78
C ASN A 138 0.97 4.36 19.95
N VAL A 139 0.53 4.47 18.70
CA VAL A 139 0.95 5.53 17.79
C VAL A 139 0.47 6.87 18.34
N LYS A 140 1.40 7.83 18.46
CA LYS A 140 1.11 9.15 19.04
C LYS A 140 1.10 10.22 17.97
N TYR A 141 0.47 11.36 18.26
CA TYR A 141 0.50 12.53 17.38
C TYR A 141 0.68 13.84 18.13
N CYS A 142 1.05 14.89 17.41
CA CYS A 142 0.78 16.25 17.82
C CYS A 142 0.70 17.19 16.60
N PHE A 143 0.12 18.37 16.78
CA PHE A 143 0.38 19.51 15.92
C PHE A 143 1.42 20.39 16.64
N ILE A 144 2.39 20.95 15.91
CA ILE A 144 3.54 21.64 16.54
C ILE A 144 3.14 22.75 17.54
N HIS A 145 1.96 23.34 17.38
CA HIS A 145 1.46 24.42 18.24
C HIS A 145 0.30 24.03 19.18
N CYS A 146 -0.30 22.84 19.02
CA CYS A 146 -1.55 22.47 19.69
C CYS A 146 -1.93 20.98 19.50
N ALA A 147 -3.05 20.54 20.10
CA ALA A 147 -3.61 19.21 19.90
C ALA A 147 -5.15 19.27 19.84
N GLY A 148 -5.77 18.26 19.20
CA GLY A 148 -7.23 18.04 19.18
C GLY A 148 -8.07 19.33 19.00
N TRP A 149 -8.90 19.62 20.00
CA TRP A 149 -9.78 20.80 20.02
C TRP A 149 -9.05 22.14 19.88
N GLN A 150 -7.86 22.28 20.46
CA GLN A 150 -7.12 23.53 20.36
C GLN A 150 -6.71 23.83 18.91
N TYR A 151 -6.41 22.80 18.11
CA TYR A 151 -6.18 22.98 16.68
C TYR A 151 -7.45 23.47 15.98
N ALA A 152 -8.59 22.82 16.22
CA ALA A 152 -9.87 23.21 15.64
C ALA A 152 -10.25 24.68 15.98
N MET A 153 -10.11 25.08 17.24
CA MET A 153 -10.46 26.43 17.71
C MET A 153 -9.56 27.54 17.16
N ASN A 154 -8.38 27.21 16.61
CA ASN A 154 -7.55 28.18 15.91
C ASN A 154 -8.11 28.54 14.52
N TYR A 155 -9.00 27.70 13.96
CA TYR A 155 -9.59 27.90 12.63
C TYR A 155 -11.08 28.25 12.68
N TYR A 156 -11.79 27.82 13.72
CA TYR A 156 -13.25 27.94 13.81
C TYR A 156 -13.69 28.57 15.12
N ARG A 157 -14.82 29.26 15.08
CA ARG A 157 -15.53 29.69 16.29
C ARG A 157 -16.36 28.52 16.84
N GLU A 158 -16.68 28.57 18.14
CA GLU A 158 -17.51 27.55 18.78
C GLU A 158 -18.87 27.38 18.08
N ASP A 159 -19.46 28.44 17.52
CA ASP A 159 -20.74 28.41 16.81
C ASP A 159 -20.63 28.09 15.30
N ASP A 160 -19.42 27.82 14.78
CA ASP A 160 -19.23 27.48 13.37
C ASP A 160 -19.90 26.15 13.01
N MET A 161 -20.75 26.14 11.98
CA MET A 161 -21.47 24.94 11.56
C MET A 161 -20.55 23.77 11.20
N ASN A 162 -19.38 24.01 10.61
CA ASN A 162 -18.46 22.94 10.23
C ASN A 162 -17.84 22.28 11.46
N LEU A 163 -17.55 23.07 12.50
CA LEU A 163 -17.07 22.55 13.77
C LEU A 163 -18.16 21.74 14.48
N GLN A 164 -19.38 22.31 14.56
CA GLN A 164 -20.53 21.67 15.18
C GLN A 164 -20.95 20.36 14.48
N SER A 165 -20.79 20.27 13.16
CA SER A 165 -21.10 19.06 12.40
C SER A 165 -20.03 17.97 12.49
N SER A 166 -18.86 18.26 13.07
CA SER A 166 -17.69 17.36 13.05
C SER A 166 -16.92 17.35 14.37
N THR A 167 -17.64 17.50 15.49
CA THR A 167 -17.07 17.48 16.84
C THR A 167 -16.46 16.13 17.22
N ASP A 168 -16.85 15.06 16.54
CA ASP A 168 -16.31 13.72 16.68
C ASP A 168 -14.82 13.65 16.33
N LEU A 169 -14.33 14.44 15.36
CA LEU A 169 -12.93 14.44 14.95
C LEU A 169 -11.98 14.92 16.06
N PRO A 170 -12.14 16.12 16.66
CA PRO A 170 -11.29 16.54 17.76
C PRO A 170 -11.45 15.65 18.99
N ASN A 171 -12.64 15.14 19.29
CA ASN A 171 -12.87 14.18 20.38
C ASN A 171 -12.06 12.89 20.18
N ALA A 172 -12.12 12.28 18.99
CA ALA A 172 -11.38 11.07 18.67
C ALA A 172 -9.86 11.27 18.75
N LEU A 173 -9.38 12.50 18.49
CA LEU A 173 -7.98 12.88 18.63
C LEU A 173 -7.56 13.12 20.09
N GLU A 174 -8.46 13.55 20.98
CA GLU A 174 -8.16 13.65 22.41
C GLU A 174 -7.96 12.28 23.09
N GLU A 175 -8.59 11.24 22.55
CA GLU A 175 -8.40 9.87 23.01
C GLU A 175 -7.03 9.28 22.60
N LYS A 176 -6.30 9.95 21.71
CA LYS A 176 -5.00 9.48 21.22
C LYS A 176 -3.85 10.06 22.05
N SER A 177 -2.84 9.23 22.28
CA SER A 177 -1.61 9.64 22.96
C SER A 177 -0.92 10.78 22.22
N LEU A 178 -0.37 11.73 22.98
CA LEU A 178 0.39 12.85 22.42
C LEU A 178 1.88 12.54 22.33
N VAL A 179 2.55 13.10 21.32
CA VAL A 179 4.00 13.10 21.22
C VAL A 179 4.60 13.92 22.37
N TYR A 180 5.64 13.39 23.00
CA TYR A 180 6.35 14.09 24.07
C TYR A 180 7.25 15.19 23.51
N ILE A 181 7.39 16.31 24.24
CA ILE A 181 8.26 17.41 23.81
C ILE A 181 9.73 16.96 23.75
N GLU A 182 10.15 16.01 24.58
CA GLU A 182 11.49 15.42 24.56
C GLU A 182 11.79 14.74 23.22
N ALA A 183 10.80 14.04 22.64
CA ALA A 183 10.96 13.40 21.33
C ALA A 183 11.20 14.44 20.23
N LEU A 184 10.54 15.61 20.33
CA LEU A 184 10.71 16.72 19.38
C LEU A 184 12.07 17.39 19.52
N ILE A 185 12.48 17.67 20.76
CA ILE A 185 13.80 18.22 21.10
C ILE A 185 14.90 17.28 20.61
N GLU A 186 14.74 15.98 20.82
CA GLU A 186 15.71 14.99 20.41
C GLU A 186 15.77 14.86 18.88
N THR A 187 14.63 14.91 18.17
CA THR A 187 14.59 14.84 16.70
C THR A 187 15.21 16.07 16.04
N TRP A 188 14.88 17.28 16.53
CA TRP A 188 15.35 18.56 15.98
C TRP A 188 15.88 19.48 17.10
N PRO A 189 17.11 19.26 17.57
CA PRO A 189 17.65 19.96 18.74
C PRO A 189 18.07 21.40 18.45
N TYR A 190 18.18 21.79 17.18
CA TYR A 190 18.48 23.16 16.76
C TYR A 190 17.32 24.15 16.99
N THR A 191 16.13 23.66 17.33
CA THR A 191 14.93 24.48 17.50
C THR A 191 14.75 24.94 18.94
N MET A 192 14.35 26.21 19.10
CA MET A 192 13.90 26.75 20.39
C MET A 192 12.47 26.31 20.73
N TRP A 193 12.32 25.06 21.16
CA TRP A 193 11.04 24.45 21.53
C TRP A 193 10.32 25.14 22.70
N SER A 194 11.02 25.99 23.47
CA SER A 194 10.40 26.83 24.51
C SER A 194 9.27 27.72 24.00
N ASN A 195 9.29 28.10 22.71
CA ASN A 195 8.27 28.93 22.09
C ASN A 195 6.99 28.15 21.70
N TYR A 196 6.99 26.82 21.84
CA TYR A 196 5.96 25.90 21.37
C TYR A 196 5.29 25.12 22.52
N ARG A 197 5.54 25.53 23.78
CA ARG A 197 5.35 24.72 25.00
C ARG A 197 3.95 24.56 25.64
N PRO A 198 2.78 25.08 25.21
CA PRO A 198 1.64 25.07 26.13
C PRO A 198 0.99 23.70 26.41
N THR A 199 1.12 22.66 25.56
CA THR A 199 0.21 21.50 25.63
C THR A 199 0.81 20.09 25.50
N LEU A 200 2.13 19.92 25.35
CA LEU A 200 2.73 18.58 25.22
C LEU A 200 3.23 18.02 26.56
N PRO A 201 3.09 16.70 26.81
CA PRO A 201 3.58 16.06 28.03
C PRO A 201 5.12 16.01 28.06
N ALA A 202 5.69 16.04 29.28
CA ALA A 202 7.13 16.21 29.54
C ALA A 202 7.87 14.93 29.99
N ALA A 203 7.24 13.75 29.99
CA ALA A 203 7.94 12.51 30.35
C ALA A 203 7.20 11.24 29.90
N SER A 204 7.94 10.31 29.29
CA SER A 204 7.49 8.93 29.12
C SER A 204 7.54 8.16 30.46
N PRO A 205 6.58 7.28 30.77
CA PRO A 205 6.62 6.45 31.96
C PRO A 205 7.85 5.52 31.97
N PRO A 206 8.43 5.21 33.14
CA PRO A 206 9.57 4.32 33.24
C PRO A 206 9.21 2.90 32.78
N ILE A 207 10.12 2.28 32.02
CA ILE A 207 9.99 0.89 31.55
C ILE A 207 9.87 -0.04 32.77
N PRO A 208 8.92 -0.99 32.80
CA PRO A 208 8.77 -1.94 33.90
C PRO A 208 10.08 -2.71 34.16
N ARG A 209 10.46 -2.84 35.45
CA ARG A 209 11.60 -3.68 35.85
C ARG A 209 11.31 -5.13 35.49
N GLN A 210 12.21 -5.78 34.75
CA GLN A 210 12.08 -7.18 34.38
C GLN A 210 12.07 -8.08 35.63
N ALA A 211 11.12 -9.02 35.67
CA ALA A 211 11.08 -10.04 36.70
C ALA A 211 12.31 -10.96 36.63
N PRO A 212 12.75 -11.55 37.77
CA PRO A 212 13.88 -12.48 37.77
C PRO A 212 13.55 -13.74 36.95
N LYS A 213 14.49 -14.16 36.08
CA LYS A 213 14.37 -15.39 35.27
C LYS A 213 14.20 -16.63 36.13
N SER A 214 13.28 -17.50 35.73
CA SER A 214 13.05 -18.83 36.28
C SER A 214 14.24 -19.78 36.03
N LEU A 215 14.29 -20.90 36.77
CA LEU A 215 15.32 -21.93 36.57
C LEU A 215 15.22 -22.53 35.15
N LEU A 216 14.00 -22.72 34.64
CA LEU A 216 13.75 -23.24 33.29
C LEU A 216 14.39 -22.34 32.22
N GLU A 217 14.17 -21.02 32.30
CA GLU A 217 14.75 -20.06 31.35
C GLU A 217 16.27 -20.02 31.42
N LYS A 218 16.86 -20.15 32.62
CA LYS A 218 18.32 -20.23 32.80
C LYS A 218 18.91 -21.51 32.19
N SER A 219 18.23 -22.64 32.37
CA SER A 219 18.64 -23.91 31.77
C SER A 219 18.50 -23.87 30.26
N LEU A 220 17.41 -23.30 29.75
CA LEU A 220 17.16 -23.15 28.33
C LEU A 220 18.19 -22.21 27.67
N ASP A 221 18.55 -21.11 28.33
CA ASP A 221 19.66 -20.24 27.91
C ASP A 221 20.93 -21.07 27.65
N LYS A 222 21.30 -21.94 28.59
CA LYS A 222 22.51 -22.76 28.46
C LYS A 222 22.41 -23.80 27.35
N VAL A 223 21.26 -24.48 27.21
CA VAL A 223 21.02 -25.46 26.15
C VAL A 223 21.10 -24.78 24.78
N VAL A 224 20.44 -23.64 24.60
CA VAL A 224 20.47 -22.86 23.37
C VAL A 224 21.90 -22.44 23.04
N ASP A 225 22.66 -21.92 24.01
CA ASP A 225 24.06 -21.52 23.81
C ASP A 225 24.95 -22.67 23.32
N VAL A 226 24.76 -23.87 23.89
CA VAL A 226 25.50 -25.09 23.48
C VAL A 226 25.12 -25.49 22.04
N ILE A 227 23.84 -25.52 21.71
CA ILE A 227 23.38 -25.91 20.37
C ILE A 227 23.87 -24.92 19.30
N LEU A 228 23.77 -23.61 19.58
CA LEU A 228 24.20 -22.57 18.64
C LEU A 228 25.72 -22.61 18.37
N SER A 229 26.50 -23.07 19.35
CA SER A 229 27.96 -23.19 19.23
C SER A 229 28.42 -24.55 18.69
N SER A 230 27.54 -25.56 18.65
CA SER A 230 27.88 -26.91 18.25
C SER A 230 27.83 -27.14 16.73
N ASN A 231 28.81 -27.89 16.22
CA ASN A 231 28.81 -28.41 14.85
C ASN A 231 28.27 -29.84 14.74
N HIS A 232 27.94 -30.48 15.87
CA HIS A 232 27.54 -31.88 15.92
C HIS A 232 26.01 -32.00 15.99
N LEU A 233 25.41 -32.63 14.98
CA LEU A 233 23.96 -32.91 14.93
C LEU A 233 23.47 -33.74 16.12
N ASN A 234 24.34 -34.54 16.73
CA ASN A 234 24.01 -35.36 17.89
C ASN A 234 23.66 -34.53 19.12
N ASP A 235 24.19 -33.32 19.25
CA ASP A 235 23.93 -32.46 20.40
C ASP A 235 22.48 -31.96 20.39
N PHE A 236 21.95 -31.63 19.21
CA PHE A 236 20.53 -31.32 19.05
C PHE A 236 19.66 -32.56 19.28
N LYS A 237 20.03 -33.71 18.68
CA LYS A 237 19.26 -34.95 18.85
C LYS A 237 19.16 -35.39 20.31
N ALA A 238 20.22 -35.21 21.10
CA ALA A 238 20.26 -35.58 22.51
C ALA A 238 19.26 -34.80 23.38
N VAL A 239 18.87 -33.59 22.96
CA VAL A 239 17.97 -32.73 23.74
C VAL A 239 16.60 -32.53 23.08
N LYS A 240 16.43 -32.90 21.81
CA LYS A 240 15.21 -32.70 21.03
C LYS A 240 13.97 -33.23 21.76
N ASP A 241 13.97 -34.52 22.11
CA ASP A 241 12.82 -35.18 22.73
C ASP A 241 12.47 -34.55 24.09
N THR A 242 13.48 -34.05 24.82
CA THR A 242 13.26 -33.34 26.09
C THR A 242 12.63 -31.97 25.86
N LEU A 243 13.07 -31.24 24.83
CA LEU A 243 12.51 -29.94 24.48
C LEU A 243 11.05 -30.07 24.07
N GLU A 244 10.69 -31.05 23.23
CA GLU A 244 9.32 -31.23 22.71
C GLU A 244 8.26 -31.48 23.78
N VAL A 245 8.63 -32.04 24.94
CA VAL A 245 7.70 -32.34 26.04
C VAL A 245 7.47 -31.12 26.94
N LEU A 246 8.29 -30.07 26.84
CA LEU A 246 8.18 -28.90 27.72
C LEU A 246 7.00 -27.99 27.31
N PRO A 247 6.16 -27.55 28.27
CA PRO A 247 5.07 -26.63 27.98
C PRO A 247 5.61 -25.28 27.51
N ASN A 248 4.94 -24.69 26.50
CA ASN A 248 5.31 -23.39 25.92
C ASN A 248 6.74 -23.31 25.37
N ILE A 249 7.40 -24.45 25.12
CA ILE A 249 8.81 -24.47 24.71
C ILE A 249 9.07 -23.68 23.42
N ARG A 250 8.14 -23.71 22.46
CA ARG A 250 8.29 -23.00 21.18
C ARG A 250 8.34 -21.48 21.40
N LEU A 251 7.46 -20.94 22.23
CA LEU A 251 7.46 -19.51 22.59
C LEU A 251 8.78 -19.12 23.26
N LEU A 252 9.21 -19.90 24.26
CA LEU A 252 10.47 -19.65 24.95
C LEU A 252 11.66 -19.73 23.99
N LEU A 253 11.76 -20.81 23.18
CA LEU A 253 12.81 -20.97 22.21
C LEU A 253 12.89 -19.78 21.25
N LYS A 254 11.76 -19.29 20.73
CA LYS A 254 11.74 -18.08 19.88
C LYS A 254 12.35 -16.88 20.60
N GLU A 255 11.94 -16.58 21.83
CA GLU A 255 12.54 -15.49 22.61
C GLU A 255 14.05 -15.66 22.81
N HIS A 256 14.49 -16.88 23.15
CA HIS A 256 15.90 -17.17 23.38
C HIS A 256 16.74 -17.10 22.09
N LEU A 257 16.17 -17.50 20.95
CA LEU A 257 16.79 -17.36 19.62
C LEU A 257 16.86 -15.88 19.19
N LEU A 258 15.81 -15.09 19.42
CA LEU A 258 15.78 -13.66 19.10
C LEU A 258 16.85 -12.88 19.88
N ARG A 259 17.09 -13.21 21.15
CA ARG A 259 18.19 -12.63 21.95
C ARG A 259 19.59 -12.94 21.39
N ARG A 260 19.70 -13.96 20.52
CA ARG A 260 20.96 -14.48 19.97
C ARG A 260 20.92 -14.52 18.45
N ALA A 261 20.14 -13.63 17.83
CA ALA A 261 19.75 -13.78 16.43
C ALA A 261 20.95 -13.85 15.46
N GLU A 262 22.04 -13.14 15.77
CA GLU A 262 23.31 -13.16 15.03
C GLU A 262 24.03 -14.52 15.00
N ASN A 263 23.72 -15.41 15.94
CA ASN A 263 24.32 -16.74 16.06
C ASN A 263 23.46 -17.83 15.40
N VAL A 264 22.18 -17.54 15.12
CA VAL A 264 21.26 -18.48 14.48
C VAL A 264 21.60 -18.63 13.00
N GLY A 265 21.83 -19.86 12.55
CA GLY A 265 22.21 -20.17 11.17
C GLY A 265 23.71 -20.36 10.94
N ARG A 266 24.55 -20.24 11.97
CA ARG A 266 26.00 -20.52 11.85
C ARG A 266 26.31 -22.01 11.75
N THR A 267 25.45 -22.87 12.30
CA THR A 267 25.66 -24.33 12.36
C THR A 267 24.40 -25.09 11.95
N LYS A 268 24.52 -26.34 11.50
CA LYS A 268 23.35 -27.17 11.18
C LYS A 268 22.42 -27.41 12.40
N PRO A 269 22.92 -27.69 13.61
CA PRO A 269 22.07 -27.77 14.81
C PRO A 269 21.24 -26.51 15.06
N SER A 270 21.79 -25.31 14.82
CA SER A 270 21.05 -24.06 14.97
C SER A 270 19.84 -23.95 14.02
N LEU A 271 19.93 -24.52 12.81
CA LEU A 271 18.82 -24.54 11.85
C LEU A 271 17.70 -25.48 12.27
N LEU A 272 18.04 -26.62 12.88
CA LEU A 272 17.05 -27.55 13.43
C LEU A 272 16.35 -26.96 14.66
N LEU A 273 17.09 -26.23 15.49
CA LEU A 273 16.52 -25.51 16.63
C LEU A 273 15.58 -24.38 16.17
N LEU A 274 15.96 -23.65 15.11
CA LEU A 274 15.07 -22.67 14.47
C LEU A 274 13.81 -23.34 13.94
N ALA A 275 13.93 -24.50 13.27
CA ALA A 275 12.78 -25.25 12.78
C ALA A 275 11.81 -25.64 13.90
N LEU A 276 12.36 -26.16 15.01
CA LEU A 276 11.58 -26.55 16.18
C LEU A 276 10.86 -25.34 16.82
N ALA A 277 11.54 -24.20 16.91
CA ALA A 277 10.97 -22.98 17.52
C ALA A 277 9.79 -22.41 16.74
N TYR A 278 9.77 -22.59 15.41
CA TYR A 278 8.74 -22.08 14.51
C TYR A 278 7.76 -23.14 14.00
N GLU A 279 7.87 -24.39 14.48
CA GLU A 279 6.97 -25.45 14.06
C GLU A 279 5.52 -25.16 14.46
N GLY A 280 4.60 -25.29 13.51
CA GLY A 280 3.16 -25.02 13.70
C GLY A 280 2.80 -23.54 13.72
N GLU A 281 3.75 -22.62 13.55
CA GLU A 281 3.46 -21.19 13.44
C GLU A 281 2.82 -20.86 12.07
N HIS A 282 1.94 -19.87 12.05
CA HIS A 282 1.39 -19.33 10.82
C HIS A 282 2.27 -18.23 10.21
N THR A 283 3.15 -17.63 11.01
CA THR A 283 4.06 -16.55 10.59
C THR A 283 5.51 -16.91 10.90
N LEU A 284 6.34 -16.96 9.86
CA LEU A 284 7.78 -17.14 9.96
C LEU A 284 8.47 -15.77 9.84
N ASP A 285 8.63 -15.07 10.97
CA ASP A 285 9.47 -13.87 11.01
C ASP A 285 10.94 -14.23 11.23
N TRP A 286 11.69 -14.38 10.14
CA TRP A 286 13.10 -14.78 10.17
C TRP A 286 14.08 -13.63 9.89
N ALA A 287 13.58 -12.44 9.55
CA ALA A 287 14.39 -11.26 9.30
C ALA A 287 15.40 -10.92 10.41
N PRO A 288 15.14 -11.15 11.72
CA PRO A 288 16.14 -10.93 12.76
C PRO A 288 17.40 -11.79 12.64
N PHE A 289 17.32 -12.98 12.02
CA PHE A 289 18.41 -13.95 11.98
C PHE A 289 19.38 -13.68 10.82
N THR A 290 20.16 -12.61 10.93
CA THR A 290 21.04 -12.07 9.87
C THR A 290 22.12 -13.03 9.35
N SER A 291 22.42 -14.10 10.09
CA SER A 291 23.35 -15.16 9.67
C SER A 291 22.71 -16.22 8.75
N LEU A 292 21.39 -16.18 8.52
CA LEU A 292 20.71 -17.06 7.59
C LEU A 292 21.09 -16.75 6.15
N LYS A 293 21.43 -17.81 5.40
CA LYS A 293 21.72 -17.77 3.96
C LYS A 293 20.61 -18.47 3.20
N LEU A 294 20.52 -18.26 1.89
CA LEU A 294 19.57 -18.96 1.02
C LEU A 294 19.60 -20.48 1.22
N SER A 295 20.78 -21.10 1.28
CA SER A 295 20.92 -22.55 1.51
C SER A 295 20.37 -23.00 2.87
N HIS A 296 20.43 -22.14 3.89
CA HIS A 296 19.88 -22.41 5.21
C HIS A 296 18.35 -22.32 5.18
N ILE A 297 17.80 -21.30 4.53
CA ILE A 297 16.35 -21.12 4.36
C ILE A 297 15.76 -22.31 3.61
N THR A 298 16.36 -22.71 2.48
CA THR A 298 15.93 -23.88 1.70
C THR A 298 16.02 -25.16 2.52
N PHE A 299 17.10 -25.37 3.28
CA PHE A 299 17.26 -26.54 4.14
C PHE A 299 16.18 -26.59 5.22
N THR A 300 15.95 -25.49 5.93
CA THR A 300 14.99 -25.43 7.03
C THR A 300 13.57 -25.64 6.51
N LEU A 301 13.14 -24.89 5.50
CA LEU A 301 11.79 -25.02 4.92
C LEU A 301 11.56 -26.41 4.30
N GLY A 302 12.61 -27.05 3.76
CA GLY A 302 12.55 -28.38 3.15
C GLY A 302 12.28 -29.52 4.13
N ASN A 303 12.36 -29.29 5.44
CA ASN A 303 12.15 -30.33 6.46
C ASN A 303 10.66 -30.69 6.70
N GLY A 304 9.71 -30.05 6.02
CA GLY A 304 8.29 -30.46 5.99
C GLY A 304 7.42 -29.99 7.17
N SER A 305 7.98 -29.31 8.17
CA SER A 305 7.25 -28.84 9.37
C SER A 305 6.42 -27.56 9.20
N PHE A 306 6.26 -27.05 7.97
CA PHE A 306 5.74 -25.69 7.70
C PHE A 306 4.48 -25.66 6.82
N SER A 307 3.68 -26.73 6.81
CA SER A 307 2.48 -26.82 5.96
C SER A 307 1.39 -25.78 6.30
N SER A 308 1.36 -25.26 7.53
CA SER A 308 0.39 -24.27 8.03
C SER A 308 0.85 -22.81 7.88
N VAL A 309 2.05 -22.58 7.34
CA VAL A 309 2.64 -21.24 7.25
C VAL A 309 1.92 -20.41 6.20
N GLU A 310 1.36 -19.28 6.62
CA GLU A 310 0.66 -18.33 5.76
C GLU A 310 1.53 -17.12 5.40
N THR A 311 2.46 -16.74 6.26
CA THR A 311 3.29 -15.54 6.11
C THR A 311 4.76 -15.85 6.37
N ILE A 312 5.65 -15.37 5.48
CA ILE A 312 7.09 -15.48 5.66
C ILE A 312 7.73 -14.11 5.49
N ASN A 313 8.56 -13.70 6.46
CA ASN A 313 9.39 -12.52 6.39
C ASN A 313 10.88 -12.89 6.32
N LEU A 314 11.50 -12.60 5.17
CA LEU A 314 12.92 -12.83 4.87
C LEU A 314 13.67 -11.52 4.61
N SER A 315 13.10 -10.40 5.07
CA SER A 315 13.63 -9.06 4.84
C SER A 315 15.08 -8.92 5.32
N GLY A 316 15.93 -8.29 4.51
CA GLY A 316 17.34 -8.07 4.81
C GLY A 316 18.25 -9.31 4.76
N LEU A 317 17.71 -10.52 4.49
CA LEU A 317 18.48 -11.76 4.38
C LEU A 317 18.92 -12.09 2.96
N LEU A 318 18.17 -11.60 1.97
CA LEU A 318 18.30 -11.98 0.57
C LEU A 318 18.69 -10.78 -0.27
N THR A 319 19.61 -11.01 -1.19
CA THR A 319 19.82 -10.09 -2.31
C THR A 319 18.73 -10.33 -3.37
N PRO A 320 18.38 -9.33 -4.19
CA PRO A 320 17.39 -9.50 -5.26
C PRO A 320 17.66 -10.72 -6.15
N GLY A 321 18.91 -10.96 -6.53
CA GLY A 321 19.29 -12.13 -7.35
C GLY A 321 19.05 -13.50 -6.68
N CYS A 322 18.85 -13.54 -5.37
CA CYS A 322 18.54 -14.76 -4.63
C CYS A 322 17.03 -15.02 -4.48
N ILE A 323 16.17 -14.00 -4.63
CA ILE A 323 14.72 -14.13 -4.40
C ILE A 323 14.11 -15.14 -5.38
N ALA A 324 14.43 -15.04 -6.67
CA ALA A 324 13.95 -15.95 -7.70
C ALA A 324 14.25 -17.43 -7.39
N ARG A 325 15.36 -17.71 -6.70
CA ARG A 325 15.80 -19.07 -6.34
C ARG A 325 14.98 -19.69 -5.20
N LEU A 326 14.11 -18.92 -4.54
CA LEU A 326 13.15 -19.44 -3.56
C LEU A 326 11.97 -20.13 -4.21
N SER A 327 11.71 -19.89 -5.50
CA SER A 327 10.55 -20.40 -6.22
C SER A 327 10.25 -21.89 -5.95
N PRO A 328 11.23 -22.83 -6.03
CA PRO A 328 10.97 -24.25 -5.84
C PRO A 328 10.65 -24.65 -4.40
N ILE A 329 11.07 -23.87 -3.38
CA ILE A 329 10.77 -24.21 -1.99
C ILE A 329 9.43 -23.62 -1.57
N LEU A 330 9.09 -22.42 -2.06
CA LEU A 330 7.81 -21.78 -1.78
C LEU A 330 6.64 -22.53 -2.43
N SER A 331 6.84 -23.21 -3.57
CA SER A 331 5.82 -24.08 -4.18
C SER A 331 5.34 -25.21 -3.27
N HIS A 332 6.16 -25.62 -2.30
CA HIS A 332 5.84 -26.72 -1.39
C HIS A 332 5.09 -26.26 -0.13
N LEU A 333 4.78 -24.96 -0.01
CA LEU A 333 4.08 -24.38 1.12
C LEU A 333 2.63 -24.06 0.73
N PRO A 334 1.67 -24.99 0.92
CA PRO A 334 0.33 -24.87 0.37
C PRO A 334 -0.51 -23.74 1.00
N ALA A 335 -0.19 -23.33 2.22
CA ALA A 335 -0.90 -22.28 2.94
C ALA A 335 -0.31 -20.88 2.72
N LEU A 336 0.83 -20.76 2.03
CA LEU A 336 1.56 -19.51 1.92
C LEU A 336 0.77 -18.46 1.12
N LYS A 337 0.44 -17.34 1.77
CA LYS A 337 -0.32 -16.22 1.20
C LYS A 337 0.48 -14.93 1.15
N THR A 338 1.42 -14.72 2.07
CA THR A 338 2.15 -13.46 2.20
C THR A 338 3.66 -13.68 2.22
N LEU A 339 4.37 -12.97 1.35
CA LEU A 339 5.83 -12.93 1.33
C LEU A 339 6.33 -11.50 1.59
N CYS A 340 7.17 -11.34 2.61
CA CYS A 340 7.81 -10.09 2.96
C CYS A 340 9.32 -10.17 2.73
N VAL A 341 9.82 -9.35 1.82
CA VAL A 341 11.23 -9.27 1.37
C VAL A 341 11.60 -7.80 1.19
N LEU A 342 11.56 -7.06 2.29
CA LEU A 342 12.04 -5.68 2.35
C LEU A 342 13.57 -5.66 2.38
N GLU A 343 14.14 -4.64 1.77
CA GLU A 343 15.58 -4.39 1.70
C GLU A 343 16.01 -3.37 2.73
N LYS A 344 17.28 -3.44 3.11
CA LYS A 344 17.87 -2.50 4.06
C LYS A 344 17.93 -1.07 3.48
N PRO A 345 18.04 -0.05 4.35
CA PRO A 345 18.08 1.37 3.95
C PRO A 345 19.21 1.75 2.98
N ASP A 346 20.28 0.97 2.93
CA ASP A 346 21.44 1.15 2.05
C ASP A 346 21.25 0.54 0.64
N ARG A 347 20.03 0.15 0.27
CA ARG A 347 19.73 -0.37 -1.07
C ARG A 347 20.10 0.63 -2.17
N ALA A 348 20.71 0.12 -3.23
CA ALA A 348 21.22 0.94 -4.32
C ALA A 348 20.25 1.08 -5.51
N ASN A 349 19.36 0.11 -5.73
CA ASN A 349 18.53 0.05 -6.95
C ASN A 349 17.17 -0.62 -6.70
N ASP A 350 16.12 0.19 -6.72
CA ASP A 350 14.74 -0.27 -6.52
C ASP A 350 14.23 -1.17 -7.67
N LEU A 351 14.68 -0.95 -8.92
CA LEU A 351 14.24 -1.71 -10.10
C LEU A 351 14.70 -3.16 -10.04
N ILE A 352 15.96 -3.40 -9.62
CA ILE A 352 16.50 -4.76 -9.49
C ILE A 352 15.65 -5.59 -8.52
N SER A 353 15.21 -4.96 -7.42
CA SER A 353 14.34 -5.60 -6.44
C SER A 353 12.96 -5.93 -7.00
N ALA A 354 12.34 -4.99 -7.72
CA ALA A 354 11.03 -5.22 -8.33
C ALA A 354 11.09 -6.31 -9.43
N HIS A 355 12.13 -6.33 -10.26
CA HIS A 355 12.35 -7.38 -11.27
C HIS A 355 12.60 -8.76 -10.65
N ALA A 356 13.21 -8.83 -9.46
CA ALA A 356 13.36 -10.08 -8.75
C ALA A 356 12.01 -10.68 -8.31
N ILE A 357 11.02 -9.85 -7.96
CA ILE A 357 9.64 -10.28 -7.66
C ILE A 357 8.93 -10.77 -8.91
N ALA A 358 9.04 -10.03 -10.03
CA ALA A 358 8.50 -10.49 -11.31
C ALA A 358 9.10 -11.83 -11.72
N THR A 359 10.42 -12.01 -11.55
CA THR A 359 11.10 -13.27 -11.86
C THR A 359 10.63 -14.41 -10.96
N LEU A 360 10.52 -14.18 -9.64
CA LEU A 360 10.04 -15.19 -8.68
C LEU A 360 8.67 -15.74 -9.08
N THR A 361 7.75 -14.82 -9.41
CA THR A 361 6.38 -15.17 -9.75
C THR A 361 6.25 -15.80 -11.14
N SER A 362 7.09 -15.40 -12.09
CA SER A 362 7.15 -16.00 -13.43
C SER A 362 7.69 -17.43 -13.41
N LEU A 363 8.66 -17.73 -12.52
CA LEU A 363 9.23 -19.07 -12.38
C LEU A 363 8.27 -20.09 -11.77
N ASN A 364 7.18 -19.65 -11.13
CA ASN A 364 6.21 -20.55 -10.54
C ASN A 364 4.79 -19.99 -10.58
N PRO A 365 4.06 -20.28 -11.67
CA PRO A 365 2.67 -19.92 -11.84
C PRO A 365 1.71 -20.46 -10.77
N GLU A 366 2.07 -21.54 -10.09
CA GLU A 366 1.22 -22.14 -9.06
C GLU A 366 1.36 -21.47 -7.70
N LEU A 367 2.31 -20.54 -7.55
CA LEU A 367 2.50 -19.78 -6.32
C LEU A 367 1.36 -18.76 -6.12
N ARG A 368 0.36 -19.11 -5.30
CA ARG A 368 -0.84 -18.29 -5.02
C ARG A 368 -0.61 -17.31 -3.87
N LEU A 369 0.29 -16.34 -4.05
CA LEU A 369 0.47 -15.26 -3.09
C LEU A 369 -0.69 -14.25 -3.18
N ASN A 370 -1.22 -13.84 -2.04
CA ASN A 370 -2.20 -12.77 -1.92
C ASN A 370 -1.54 -11.40 -1.70
N LYS A 371 -0.33 -11.38 -1.13
CA LYS A 371 0.38 -10.16 -0.76
C LYS A 371 1.90 -10.34 -0.86
N ILE A 372 2.56 -9.40 -1.54
CA ILE A 372 4.02 -9.30 -1.58
C ILE A 372 4.42 -7.93 -1.05
N LEU A 373 5.33 -7.92 -0.08
CA LEU A 373 5.91 -6.71 0.48
C LEU A 373 7.37 -6.63 0.06
N ASN A 374 7.71 -5.64 -0.76
CA ASN A 374 9.05 -5.43 -1.28
C ASN A 374 9.38 -3.94 -1.36
N SER A 375 10.56 -3.53 -0.88
CA SER A 375 10.95 -2.12 -0.79
C SER A 375 10.87 -1.40 -2.13
N GLY A 376 11.40 -2.01 -3.20
CA GLY A 376 11.37 -1.44 -4.54
C GLY A 376 9.97 -1.13 -5.04
N LEU A 377 9.00 -2.01 -4.81
CA LEU A 377 7.61 -1.80 -5.24
C LEU A 377 6.96 -0.58 -4.59
N PHE A 378 7.33 -0.24 -3.35
CA PHE A 378 6.80 0.92 -2.64
C PHE A 378 7.52 2.22 -3.00
N SER A 379 8.82 2.18 -3.35
CA SER A 379 9.60 3.37 -3.70
C SER A 379 9.42 3.80 -5.15
N ILE A 380 9.36 2.85 -6.09
CA ILE A 380 9.33 3.11 -7.54
C ILE A 380 8.27 4.14 -7.97
N PRO A 381 7.01 4.08 -7.51
CA PRO A 381 5.98 5.06 -7.86
C PRO A 381 6.39 6.51 -7.55
N PHE A 382 7.16 6.73 -6.49
CA PHE A 382 7.62 8.07 -6.08
C PHE A 382 8.87 8.52 -6.83
N ARG A 383 9.61 7.60 -7.45
CA ARG A 383 10.79 7.89 -8.28
C ARG A 383 10.45 8.17 -9.73
N SER A 384 9.16 8.15 -10.10
CA SER A 384 8.68 8.41 -11.46
C SER A 384 9.28 7.43 -12.49
N LEU A 385 9.47 6.17 -12.09
CA LEU A 385 10.01 5.10 -12.93
C LEU A 385 8.92 4.05 -13.19
N PRO A 386 8.50 3.77 -14.42
CA PRO A 386 7.77 2.54 -14.70
C PRO A 386 8.76 1.36 -14.61
N TRP A 387 8.39 0.29 -13.89
CA TRP A 387 9.28 -0.87 -13.70
C TRP A 387 8.86 -2.12 -14.48
N ILE A 388 7.60 -2.19 -14.89
CA ILE A 388 7.15 -3.11 -15.94
C ILE A 388 7.23 -2.34 -17.26
N PRO A 389 8.04 -2.80 -18.24
CA PRO A 389 8.15 -2.12 -19.53
C PRO A 389 6.79 -1.92 -20.22
N ASP A 390 6.65 -0.82 -20.95
CA ASP A 390 5.48 -0.50 -21.79
C ASP A 390 5.55 -1.20 -23.17
N THR A 391 6.37 -2.25 -23.29
CA THR A 391 6.63 -2.88 -24.58
C THR A 391 5.55 -3.92 -24.90
N SER A 392 5.19 -4.02 -26.18
CA SER A 392 4.47 -5.15 -26.78
C SER A 392 5.18 -6.51 -26.60
N GLN A 393 6.39 -6.51 -26.04
CA GLN A 393 7.06 -7.70 -25.53
C GLN A 393 6.59 -8.01 -24.11
N GLU A 394 5.93 -9.17 -24.02
CA GLU A 394 5.46 -9.90 -22.85
C GLU A 394 5.69 -9.24 -21.48
N PRO A 395 4.68 -8.60 -20.86
CA PRO A 395 4.64 -8.63 -19.41
C PRO A 395 4.43 -10.11 -19.03
N SER A 396 5.46 -10.71 -18.42
CA SER A 396 5.36 -12.02 -17.83
C SER A 396 4.13 -12.03 -16.92
N VAL A 397 3.08 -12.76 -17.31
CA VAL A 397 1.87 -12.92 -16.51
C VAL A 397 2.34 -13.33 -15.13
N ILE A 398 2.01 -12.53 -14.11
CA ILE A 398 2.22 -12.94 -12.74
C ILE A 398 0.99 -13.78 -12.38
N PRO A 399 1.07 -15.12 -12.31
CA PRO A 399 -0.15 -15.92 -12.30
C PRO A 399 -0.91 -15.86 -10.96
N GLY A 400 -0.28 -15.31 -9.92
CA GLY A 400 -0.92 -14.90 -8.66
C GLY A 400 -1.58 -13.50 -8.70
N PHE A 401 -1.21 -12.64 -9.66
CA PHE A 401 -1.73 -11.28 -9.84
C PHE A 401 -2.07 -11.04 -11.33
N PRO A 402 -3.07 -11.75 -11.88
CA PRO A 402 -3.29 -11.81 -13.33
C PRO A 402 -4.00 -10.57 -13.91
N SER A 403 -4.28 -9.56 -13.08
CA SER A 403 -5.02 -8.36 -13.47
C SER A 403 -4.06 -7.32 -14.06
N VAL A 404 -4.25 -7.01 -15.34
CA VAL A 404 -3.24 -6.26 -16.10
C VAL A 404 -3.64 -4.82 -16.35
N GLN A 405 -4.93 -4.57 -16.64
CA GLN A 405 -5.39 -3.22 -17.00
C GLN A 405 -6.87 -2.99 -16.69
N LEU A 406 -7.22 -1.72 -16.49
CA LEU A 406 -8.58 -1.21 -16.40
C LEU A 406 -8.80 -0.18 -17.51
N LEU A 407 -9.87 -0.35 -18.27
CA LEU A 407 -10.28 0.54 -19.35
C LEU A 407 -11.61 1.19 -18.98
N VAL A 408 -11.66 2.52 -18.97
CA VAL A 408 -12.83 3.28 -18.53
C VAL A 408 -13.33 4.20 -19.63
N TYR A 409 -14.61 4.08 -19.97
CA TYR A 409 -15.28 4.97 -20.91
C TYR A 409 -16.30 5.85 -20.17
N HIS A 410 -16.13 7.18 -20.25
CA HIS A 410 -17.03 8.16 -19.68
C HIS A 410 -18.05 8.61 -20.74
N ARG A 411 -19.23 7.99 -20.73
CA ARG A 411 -20.33 8.32 -21.64
C ARG A 411 -21.09 9.54 -21.12
N SER A 412 -20.58 10.73 -21.44
CA SER A 412 -21.26 12.00 -21.16
C SER A 412 -20.92 13.07 -22.19
N GLU A 413 -21.92 13.63 -22.87
CA GLU A 413 -21.73 14.77 -23.77
C GLU A 413 -21.23 16.02 -23.02
N ALA A 414 -21.62 16.18 -21.76
CA ALA A 414 -21.23 17.31 -20.92
C ALA A 414 -19.77 17.27 -20.43
N ILE A 415 -19.14 16.09 -20.42
CA ILE A 415 -17.77 15.91 -19.91
C ILE A 415 -16.74 15.83 -21.05
N ARG A 416 -17.18 15.59 -22.30
CA ARG A 416 -16.30 15.46 -23.46
C ARG A 416 -15.36 16.67 -23.69
N GLU A 417 -15.73 17.84 -23.22
CA GLU A 417 -14.90 19.05 -23.32
C GLU A 417 -13.83 19.13 -22.21
N ARG A 418 -13.96 18.38 -21.11
CA ARG A 418 -13.14 18.51 -19.89
C ARG A 418 -12.30 17.28 -19.54
N VAL A 419 -12.73 16.09 -19.93
CA VAL A 419 -12.01 14.83 -19.70
C VAL A 419 -12.07 14.00 -20.97
N ALA A 420 -11.00 13.28 -21.28
CA ALA A 420 -10.98 12.32 -22.37
C ALA A 420 -12.08 11.28 -22.13
N PRO A 421 -12.86 10.97 -23.16
CA PRO A 421 -13.92 9.97 -23.02
C PRO A 421 -13.36 8.59 -22.67
N TYR A 422 -12.10 8.30 -22.98
CA TYR A 422 -11.43 7.02 -22.74
C TYR A 422 -10.21 7.22 -21.84
N GLU A 423 -10.17 6.48 -20.73
CA GLU A 423 -9.02 6.43 -19.83
C GLU A 423 -8.50 4.98 -19.76
N HIS A 424 -7.17 4.82 -19.83
CA HIS A 424 -6.49 3.53 -19.70
C HIS A 424 -5.60 3.53 -18.47
N PHE A 425 -5.64 2.45 -17.70
CA PHE A 425 -4.88 2.28 -16.48
C PHE A 425 -4.12 0.96 -16.47
N SER A 426 -2.81 1.02 -16.23
CA SER A 426 -2.03 -0.17 -15.90
C SER A 426 -2.27 -0.59 -14.45
N LEU A 427 -2.53 -1.88 -14.27
CA LEU A 427 -2.68 -2.55 -12.97
C LEU A 427 -1.61 -3.61 -12.71
N GLY A 428 -0.88 -4.03 -13.76
CA GLY A 428 0.07 -5.15 -13.68
C GLY A 428 1.23 -4.92 -12.70
N ASP A 429 1.54 -3.66 -12.40
CA ASP A 429 2.58 -3.23 -11.48
C ASP A 429 2.09 -3.04 -10.04
N ALA A 430 0.80 -3.21 -9.76
CA ALA A 430 0.19 -3.06 -8.44
C ALA A 430 0.02 -4.38 -7.65
N LEU A 431 0.28 -5.53 -8.28
CA LEU A 431 0.20 -6.88 -7.66
C LEU A 431 -1.13 -7.13 -6.93
N LEU A 432 -2.25 -6.95 -7.64
CA LEU A 432 -3.59 -7.00 -7.06
C LEU A 432 -4.11 -8.42 -6.94
N ASN A 433 -4.40 -8.86 -5.72
CA ASN A 433 -5.22 -10.06 -5.51
C ASN A 433 -6.68 -9.81 -5.92
N PRO A 434 -7.45 -10.85 -6.24
CA PRO A 434 -8.82 -10.71 -6.75
C PRO A 434 -9.78 -9.96 -5.83
N ALA A 435 -9.75 -10.24 -4.52
CA ALA A 435 -10.64 -9.59 -3.56
C ALA A 435 -10.35 -8.08 -3.47
N ARG A 436 -9.07 -7.71 -3.42
CA ARG A 436 -8.62 -6.31 -3.44
C ARG A 436 -9.05 -5.62 -4.73
N LEU A 437 -8.91 -6.27 -5.89
CA LEU A 437 -9.36 -5.70 -7.16
C LEU A 437 -10.86 -5.37 -7.14
N VAL A 438 -11.71 -6.27 -6.65
CA VAL A 438 -13.15 -6.01 -6.55
C VAL A 438 -13.44 -4.81 -5.64
N ASN A 439 -12.80 -4.76 -4.46
CA ASN A 439 -12.93 -3.60 -3.57
C ASN A 439 -12.50 -2.29 -4.26
N ILE A 440 -11.41 -2.32 -5.03
CA ILE A 440 -10.93 -1.16 -5.80
C ILE A 440 -11.98 -0.71 -6.80
N ILE A 441 -12.53 -1.61 -7.62
CA ILE A 441 -13.51 -1.26 -8.65
C ILE A 441 -14.76 -0.64 -8.03
N LEU A 442 -15.28 -1.22 -6.94
CA LEU A 442 -16.49 -0.72 -6.29
C LEU A 442 -16.25 0.64 -5.64
N ARG A 443 -15.11 0.82 -4.99
CA ARG A 443 -14.71 2.09 -4.39
C ARG A 443 -14.43 3.16 -5.45
N TYR A 444 -13.86 2.77 -6.58
CA TYR A 444 -13.68 3.66 -7.71
C TYR A 444 -15.05 4.14 -8.25
N CYS A 445 -16.05 3.26 -8.37
CA CYS A 445 -17.42 3.67 -8.68
C CYS A 445 -17.96 4.69 -7.65
N GLN A 446 -17.71 4.51 -6.35
CA GLN A 446 -18.13 5.47 -5.31
C GLN A 446 -17.47 6.85 -5.50
N ILE A 447 -16.17 6.87 -5.78
CA ILE A 447 -15.42 8.10 -6.10
C ILE A 447 -16.05 8.81 -7.31
N LEU A 448 -16.42 8.05 -8.34
CA LEU A 448 -17.07 8.57 -9.53
C LEU A 448 -18.50 9.05 -9.26
N ILE A 449 -19.24 8.45 -8.32
CA ILE A 449 -20.57 8.96 -7.92
C ILE A 449 -20.44 10.25 -7.11
N ALA A 450 -19.53 10.28 -6.14
CA ALA A 450 -19.35 11.41 -5.23
C ALA A 450 -18.84 12.67 -5.95
N ASN A 451 -17.92 12.51 -6.90
CA ASN A 451 -17.35 13.62 -7.65
C ASN A 451 -18.18 13.95 -8.91
N ARG A 452 -19.25 14.74 -8.72
CA ARG A 452 -20.12 15.22 -9.83
C ARG A 452 -19.37 16.04 -10.88
N TYR A 453 -18.35 16.77 -10.44
CA TYR A 453 -17.53 17.62 -11.28
C TYR A 453 -16.10 17.13 -11.16
N GLN A 454 -15.69 16.24 -12.07
CA GLN A 454 -14.26 16.09 -12.32
C GLN A 454 -13.81 17.42 -12.94
N MET A 455 -13.33 18.31 -12.09
CA MET A 455 -12.47 19.41 -12.50
C MET A 455 -11.27 18.76 -13.20
N GLY A 456 -10.78 19.35 -14.30
CA GLY A 456 -9.86 18.72 -15.28
C GLY A 456 -8.69 17.89 -14.73
N GLY A 457 -8.12 17.03 -15.58
CA GLY A 457 -7.00 16.14 -15.22
C GLY A 457 -7.37 14.65 -15.10
N GLY A 458 -8.66 14.33 -15.23
CA GLY A 458 -9.25 12.98 -15.15
C GLY A 458 -9.11 12.25 -13.80
N THR A 459 -9.18 10.91 -13.77
CA THR A 459 -9.34 10.09 -12.56
C THR A 459 -8.12 9.29 -12.07
N GLY A 460 -6.99 9.33 -12.77
CA GLY A 460 -5.87 8.40 -12.53
C GLY A 460 -5.23 8.51 -11.15
N TYR A 461 -5.06 9.73 -10.63
CA TYR A 461 -4.54 9.92 -9.27
C TYR A 461 -5.47 9.33 -8.20
N GLN A 462 -6.77 9.57 -8.33
CA GLN A 462 -7.79 9.03 -7.42
C GLN A 462 -7.80 7.50 -7.46
N LEU A 463 -7.71 6.92 -8.66
CA LEU A 463 -7.62 5.48 -8.84
C LEU A 463 -6.34 4.92 -8.20
N ALA A 464 -5.17 5.54 -8.40
CA ALA A 464 -3.91 5.09 -7.82
C ALA A 464 -3.96 5.07 -6.28
N VAL A 465 -4.47 6.14 -5.65
CA VAL A 465 -4.64 6.20 -4.19
C VAL A 465 -5.68 5.18 -3.70
N CYS A 466 -6.76 4.99 -4.46
CA CYS A 466 -7.76 3.95 -4.19
C CYS A 466 -7.12 2.55 -4.22
N ILE A 467 -6.27 2.26 -5.20
CA ILE A 467 -5.55 0.98 -5.33
C ILE A 467 -4.65 0.74 -4.11
N ALA A 468 -3.87 1.76 -3.72
CA ALA A 468 -2.92 1.65 -2.61
C ALA A 468 -3.60 1.48 -1.23
N THR A 469 -4.82 1.97 -1.06
CA THR A 469 -5.54 1.99 0.24
C THR A 469 -6.70 1.01 0.33
N ALA A 470 -7.00 0.25 -0.72
CA ALA A 470 -8.07 -0.74 -0.69
C ALA A 470 -7.69 -1.95 0.16
N SER A 471 -8.64 -2.42 0.97
CA SER A 471 -8.51 -3.65 1.75
C SER A 471 -8.40 -4.88 0.85
N SER A 472 -7.56 -5.84 1.26
CA SER A 472 -7.53 -7.19 0.71
C SER A 472 -8.65 -8.07 1.28
N THR A 473 -9.37 -7.61 2.30
CA THR A 473 -10.49 -8.33 2.92
C THR A 473 -11.75 -8.15 2.07
N PRO A 474 -12.41 -9.24 1.63
CA PRO A 474 -13.65 -9.20 0.88
C PRO A 474 -14.72 -8.28 1.49
N GLY A 475 -15.15 -7.27 0.73
CA GLY A 475 -16.22 -6.34 1.10
C GLY A 475 -15.90 -5.40 2.27
N SER A 476 -14.65 -5.32 2.71
CA SER A 476 -14.26 -4.39 3.77
C SER A 476 -14.24 -2.95 3.22
N PRO A 477 -14.95 -1.99 3.86
CA PRO A 477 -14.84 -0.57 3.53
C PRO A 477 -13.59 0.08 4.13
N GLU A 478 -12.76 -0.67 4.88
CA GLU A 478 -11.59 -0.15 5.57
C GLU A 478 -10.54 0.37 4.59
N THR A 479 -9.88 1.45 5.02
CA THR A 479 -8.89 2.20 4.23
C THR A 479 -7.50 2.17 4.86
N GLY A 480 -7.36 1.46 5.98
CA GLY A 480 -6.12 1.38 6.75
C GLY A 480 -5.06 0.46 6.16
N GLU A 481 -5.42 -0.52 5.32
CA GLU A 481 -4.43 -1.39 4.68
C GLU A 481 -3.69 -0.67 3.55
N ILE A 482 -2.35 -0.72 3.58
CA ILE A 482 -1.50 -0.18 2.53
C ILE A 482 -0.97 -1.30 1.63
N GLY A 483 -1.07 -1.07 0.32
CA GLY A 483 -0.46 -1.89 -0.72
C GLY A 483 0.29 -1.04 -1.74
N VAL A 484 0.75 -1.70 -2.80
CA VAL A 484 1.60 -1.09 -3.82
C VAL A 484 0.78 -0.12 -4.68
N LEU A 485 1.35 1.04 -4.97
CA LEU A 485 0.80 1.97 -5.96
C LEU A 485 1.09 1.45 -7.38
N PRO A 486 0.15 1.54 -8.32
CA PRO A 486 0.45 1.29 -9.73
C PRO A 486 1.39 2.39 -10.22
N ALA A 487 2.68 2.09 -10.39
CA ALA A 487 3.71 3.08 -10.70
C ALA A 487 3.38 3.88 -11.96
N GLN A 488 2.94 3.22 -13.05
CA GLN A 488 2.57 3.90 -14.28
C GLN A 488 1.34 4.81 -14.07
N THR A 489 0.23 4.25 -13.58
CA THR A 489 -1.01 5.02 -13.34
C THR A 489 -0.80 6.18 -12.35
N TYR A 490 0.01 5.98 -11.31
CA TYR A 490 0.33 7.01 -10.33
C TYR A 490 1.18 8.13 -10.91
N LEU A 491 2.22 7.81 -11.69
CA LEU A 491 3.11 8.80 -12.30
C LEU A 491 2.32 9.81 -13.13
N TYR A 492 1.61 9.33 -14.15
CA TYR A 492 0.82 10.22 -15.01
C TYR A 492 -0.36 10.84 -14.27
N GLY A 493 -0.99 10.09 -13.37
CA GLY A 493 -2.14 10.56 -12.58
C GLY A 493 -1.77 11.74 -11.69
N ARG A 494 -0.62 11.67 -11.01
CA ARG A 494 -0.12 12.75 -10.15
C ARG A 494 0.18 14.01 -10.95
N ASP A 495 0.89 13.88 -12.06
CA ASP A 495 1.35 15.04 -12.83
C ASP A 495 0.16 15.75 -13.52
N SER A 496 -0.80 14.97 -14.03
CA SER A 496 -2.04 15.51 -14.60
C SER A 496 -3.05 16.04 -13.58
N HIS A 497 -2.85 15.81 -12.28
CA HIS A 497 -3.81 16.20 -11.25
C HIS A 497 -3.89 17.74 -11.14
N TYR A 498 -5.06 18.31 -11.39
CA TYR A 498 -5.34 19.75 -11.57
C TYR A 498 -4.86 20.39 -12.88
N SER A 499 -4.30 19.61 -13.82
CA SER A 499 -4.02 20.13 -15.16
C SER A 499 -5.32 20.32 -15.94
N LEU A 500 -5.49 21.51 -16.51
CA LEU A 500 -6.64 21.84 -17.37
C LEU A 500 -6.48 21.32 -18.81
N THR A 501 -5.26 20.94 -19.16
CA THR A 501 -4.77 20.52 -20.47
C THR A 501 -4.64 19.00 -20.55
N ALA A 502 -4.24 18.35 -19.45
CA ALA A 502 -4.25 16.90 -19.34
C ALA A 502 -5.70 16.38 -19.33
N LYS A 503 -6.05 15.62 -20.38
CA LYS A 503 -7.41 15.07 -20.54
C LYS A 503 -7.57 13.69 -19.92
N GLY A 504 -6.69 13.24 -19.03
CA GLY A 504 -6.83 11.97 -18.33
C GLY A 504 -6.29 10.74 -19.07
N CYS A 505 -5.09 10.86 -19.64
CA CYS A 505 -4.39 9.75 -20.29
C CYS A 505 -3.22 9.29 -19.40
N TYR A 506 -3.27 8.06 -18.85
CA TYR A 506 -2.34 7.62 -17.81
C TYR A 506 -1.54 6.36 -18.11
N SER A 507 -1.88 5.61 -19.14
CA SER A 507 -1.18 4.38 -19.53
C SER A 507 -1.50 4.03 -20.97
N ASP A 508 -0.65 3.23 -21.59
CA ASP A 508 -0.96 2.64 -22.90
C ASP A 508 -1.94 1.48 -22.73
N MET A 509 -2.79 1.27 -23.75
CA MET A 509 -3.59 0.06 -23.82
C MET A 509 -2.66 -1.13 -24.14
N ARG A 510 -2.75 -2.18 -23.32
CA ARG A 510 -1.95 -3.40 -23.49
C ARG A 510 -2.72 -4.44 -24.31
N ASP A 511 -1.99 -5.29 -25.02
CA ASP A 511 -2.56 -6.45 -25.70
C ASP A 511 -3.39 -7.29 -24.73
N LEU A 512 -4.52 -7.82 -25.19
CA LEU A 512 -5.27 -8.81 -24.43
C LEU A 512 -4.63 -10.17 -24.70
N ARG A 513 -4.23 -10.87 -23.63
CA ARG A 513 -3.59 -12.19 -23.74
C ARG A 513 -4.33 -13.23 -22.92
N PRO A 514 -4.31 -14.51 -23.36
CA PRO A 514 -4.87 -15.60 -22.57
C PRO A 514 -4.27 -15.68 -21.18
N GLY A 515 -5.12 -15.91 -20.18
CA GLY A 515 -4.73 -16.00 -18.77
C GLY A 515 -4.57 -14.65 -18.04
N GLN A 516 -4.74 -13.53 -18.74
CA GLN A 516 -4.75 -12.18 -18.14
C GLN A 516 -6.17 -11.65 -18.01
N TRP A 517 -6.39 -10.80 -17.00
CA TRP A 517 -7.66 -10.11 -16.79
C TRP A 517 -7.56 -8.65 -17.23
N THR A 518 -8.49 -8.26 -18.09
CA THR A 518 -8.77 -6.86 -18.45
C THR A 518 -10.14 -6.49 -17.91
N ILE A 519 -10.25 -5.35 -17.23
CA ILE A 519 -11.51 -4.87 -16.68
C ILE A 519 -12.01 -3.76 -17.60
N LEU A 520 -13.25 -3.88 -18.07
CA LEU A 520 -13.95 -2.80 -18.75
C LEU A 520 -14.92 -2.13 -17.79
N MET A 521 -14.99 -0.82 -17.87
CA MET A 521 -16.00 -0.01 -17.20
C MET A 521 -16.53 1.07 -18.12
N VAL A 522 -17.85 1.25 -18.14
CA VAL A 522 -18.52 2.35 -18.82
C VAL A 522 -19.36 3.09 -17.78
N ARG A 523 -19.10 4.38 -17.63
CA ARG A 523 -19.87 5.28 -16.77
C ARG A 523 -20.88 6.04 -17.62
N ASN A 524 -22.16 5.81 -17.38
CA ASN A 524 -23.24 6.55 -18.03
C ASN A 524 -23.72 7.68 -17.12
N LEU A 525 -23.55 8.93 -17.57
CA LEU A 525 -24.06 10.11 -16.86
C LEU A 525 -25.19 10.76 -17.65
N PRO A 526 -26.16 11.41 -16.99
CA PRO A 526 -27.14 12.22 -17.69
C PRO A 526 -26.45 13.36 -18.46
N GLY A 527 -26.99 13.70 -19.63
CA GLY A 527 -26.63 14.94 -20.31
C GLY A 527 -27.10 16.15 -19.48
N MET A 528 -26.36 17.26 -19.54
CA MET A 528 -26.68 18.52 -18.84
C MET A 528 -27.94 19.24 -19.38
N GLY A 529 -28.68 18.62 -20.30
CA GLY A 529 -29.92 19.17 -20.84
C GLY A 529 -31.02 19.19 -19.79
N TYR A 530 -31.22 20.35 -19.17
CA TYR A 530 -32.49 20.68 -18.51
C TYR A 530 -33.61 20.56 -19.55
N GLY A 531 -34.40 19.48 -19.54
CA GLY A 531 -35.65 19.51 -20.30
C GLY A 531 -36.27 18.22 -20.83
N ASP A 532 -35.77 17.02 -20.57
CA ASP A 532 -36.52 15.81 -20.95
C ASP A 532 -36.87 14.92 -19.74
N PRO A 533 -38.07 15.08 -19.15
CA PRO A 533 -38.58 14.23 -18.08
C PRO A 533 -38.91 12.80 -18.55
N GLY A 534 -38.87 12.52 -19.86
CA GLY A 534 -39.31 11.25 -20.46
C GLY A 534 -38.18 10.28 -20.85
N ALA A 535 -36.92 10.72 -20.84
CA ALA A 535 -35.79 9.86 -21.16
C ALA A 535 -35.40 9.01 -19.94
N SER A 536 -35.86 7.76 -19.94
CA SER A 536 -35.34 6.65 -19.12
C SER A 536 -33.86 6.43 -19.43
N PHE A 537 -32.98 7.28 -18.91
CA PHE A 537 -31.54 7.08 -19.06
C PHE A 537 -31.07 5.95 -18.15
N ASP A 538 -30.38 4.95 -18.72
CA ASP A 538 -29.56 3.96 -18.01
C ASP A 538 -28.46 4.68 -17.20
N ARG A 539 -28.80 5.19 -16.01
CA ARG A 539 -27.88 5.90 -15.11
C ARG A 539 -27.14 4.88 -14.26
N GLY A 540 -25.84 4.73 -14.50
CA GLY A 540 -25.06 3.73 -13.77
C GLY A 540 -23.73 3.40 -14.43
N PHE A 541 -23.18 2.29 -14.02
CA PHE A 541 -21.94 1.73 -14.50
C PHE A 541 -22.24 0.40 -15.18
N MET A 542 -21.75 0.22 -16.40
CA MET A 542 -21.61 -1.10 -16.99
C MET A 542 -20.19 -1.58 -16.76
N TYR A 543 -20.00 -2.87 -16.47
CA TYR A 543 -18.67 -3.42 -16.24
C TYR A 543 -18.54 -4.83 -16.81
N ALA A 544 -17.30 -5.26 -17.05
CA ALA A 544 -16.98 -6.62 -17.48
C ALA A 544 -15.58 -7.01 -17.04
N PHE A 545 -15.41 -8.23 -16.53
CA PHE A 545 -14.11 -8.86 -16.37
C PHE A 545 -13.87 -9.74 -17.60
N LEU A 546 -12.78 -9.46 -18.32
CA LEU A 546 -12.50 -10.09 -19.61
C LEU A 546 -11.23 -10.94 -19.55
N ARG A 547 -11.29 -12.10 -20.19
CA ARG A 547 -10.14 -12.92 -20.55
C ARG A 547 -10.22 -13.24 -22.03
N SER A 548 -9.16 -12.98 -22.79
CA SER A 548 -9.13 -13.36 -24.21
C SER A 548 -8.78 -14.83 -24.38
N ARG A 549 -9.31 -15.47 -25.42
CA ARG A 549 -8.97 -16.86 -25.78
C ARG A 549 -7.75 -16.94 -26.68
N SER A 550 -7.47 -15.86 -27.40
CA SER A 550 -6.30 -15.66 -28.25
C SER A 550 -5.63 -14.33 -27.91
N VAL A 551 -4.45 -14.08 -28.47
CA VAL A 551 -3.80 -12.78 -28.33
C VAL A 551 -4.50 -11.78 -29.24
N ILE A 552 -5.00 -10.68 -28.66
CA ILE A 552 -5.61 -9.57 -29.40
C ILE A 552 -4.67 -8.37 -29.25
N PRO A 553 -3.89 -8.02 -30.28
CA PRO A 553 -2.97 -6.90 -30.18
C PRO A 553 -3.72 -5.58 -30.10
N ALA A 554 -3.31 -4.73 -29.15
CA ALA A 554 -3.87 -3.40 -28.95
C ALA A 554 -3.42 -2.43 -30.05
N ARG A 555 -2.13 -2.45 -30.41
CA ARG A 555 -1.58 -1.64 -31.51
C ARG A 555 -1.45 -2.52 -32.77
N ARG A 556 -2.09 -2.12 -33.87
CA ARG A 556 -2.02 -2.79 -35.18
C ARG A 556 -1.67 -1.81 -36.31
N PRO A 557 -1.22 -2.29 -37.48
CA PRO A 557 -1.07 -1.46 -38.67
C PRO A 557 -2.41 -0.79 -39.05
N GLN A 558 -2.36 0.46 -39.53
CA GLN A 558 -3.51 1.36 -39.72
C GLN A 558 -4.59 0.89 -40.72
N GLU A 559 -4.34 -0.19 -41.47
CA GLU A 559 -5.21 -0.66 -42.56
C GLU A 559 -6.07 -1.89 -42.20
N GLU A 560 -5.89 -2.48 -41.01
CA GLU A 560 -6.67 -3.66 -40.59
C GLU A 560 -7.97 -3.27 -39.87
N LEU A 561 -9.11 -3.73 -40.40
CA LEU A 561 -10.39 -3.67 -39.71
C LEU A 561 -10.32 -4.51 -38.42
N ILE A 562 -10.79 -3.93 -37.31
CA ILE A 562 -10.82 -4.59 -36.01
C ILE A 562 -12.16 -5.31 -35.88
N GLU A 563 -12.14 -6.63 -36.05
CA GLU A 563 -13.25 -7.49 -35.67
C GLU A 563 -12.83 -8.32 -34.46
N ILE A 564 -13.56 -8.14 -33.35
CA ILE A 564 -13.46 -8.98 -32.15
C ILE A 564 -14.82 -9.63 -31.99
N ASP A 565 -14.88 -10.95 -32.13
CA ASP A 565 -16.10 -11.72 -31.96
C ASP A 565 -16.37 -11.97 -30.47
N GLU A 566 -17.63 -12.21 -30.13
CA GLU A 566 -18.03 -12.72 -28.82
C GLU A 566 -17.32 -14.05 -28.50
N ALA A 567 -17.04 -14.86 -29.51
CA ALA A 567 -16.33 -16.13 -29.38
C ALA A 567 -14.86 -15.99 -28.97
N ASP A 568 -14.26 -14.80 -29.13
CA ASP A 568 -12.85 -14.52 -28.78
C ASP A 568 -12.64 -14.20 -27.30
N LEU A 569 -13.73 -13.94 -26.57
CA LEU A 569 -13.70 -13.41 -25.21
C LEU A 569 -14.49 -14.30 -24.24
N ASP A 570 -13.91 -14.53 -23.07
CA ASP A 570 -14.68 -14.95 -21.90
C ASP A 570 -15.03 -13.70 -21.08
N VAL A 571 -16.31 -13.54 -20.76
CA VAL A 571 -16.85 -12.37 -20.04
C VAL A 571 -17.48 -12.80 -18.72
N PHE A 572 -17.06 -12.14 -17.64
CA PHE A 572 -17.47 -12.49 -16.29
C PHE A 572 -18.04 -11.29 -15.53
N SER A 573 -19.01 -11.58 -14.67
CA SER A 573 -19.48 -10.68 -13.61
C SER A 573 -18.49 -10.65 -12.44
N PHE A 574 -18.74 -9.82 -11.41
CA PHE A 574 -17.96 -9.87 -10.17
C PHE A 574 -17.99 -11.27 -9.55
N GLU A 575 -19.19 -11.88 -9.50
CA GLU A 575 -19.35 -13.23 -8.97
C GLU A 575 -18.51 -14.20 -9.80
N GLY A 576 -18.72 -14.24 -11.12
CA GLY A 576 -17.97 -15.11 -12.05
C GLY A 576 -16.46 -14.98 -11.90
N PHE A 577 -15.95 -13.75 -11.84
CA PHE A 577 -14.54 -13.46 -11.62
C PHE A 577 -14.04 -14.03 -10.28
N LEU A 578 -14.77 -13.83 -9.18
CA LEU A 578 -14.39 -14.34 -7.86
C LEU A 578 -14.47 -15.88 -7.79
N GLN A 579 -15.43 -16.52 -8.47
CA GLN A 579 -15.51 -17.98 -8.53
C GLN A 579 -14.25 -18.56 -9.21
N GLU A 580 -13.87 -17.96 -10.33
CA GLU A 580 -12.71 -18.38 -11.13
C GLU A 580 -11.38 -18.13 -10.39
N THR A 581 -11.27 -17.04 -9.63
CA THR A 581 -9.97 -16.56 -9.14
C THR A 581 -9.69 -16.80 -7.67
N CYS A 582 -10.72 -16.93 -6.82
CA CYS A 582 -10.49 -17.02 -5.37
C CYS A 582 -11.35 -18.04 -4.62
N ARG A 583 -12.15 -18.88 -5.31
CA ARG A 583 -13.07 -19.87 -4.69
C ARG A 583 -13.97 -19.25 -3.59
N LEU A 584 -14.11 -17.92 -3.56
CA LEU A 584 -14.96 -17.18 -2.64
C LEU A 584 -16.33 -17.07 -3.30
N THR A 585 -17.18 -18.05 -3.07
CA THR A 585 -18.54 -18.14 -3.63
C THR A 585 -19.57 -18.31 -2.53
N ASP A 586 -19.53 -17.43 -1.52
CA ASP A 586 -20.67 -17.25 -0.62
C ASP A 586 -21.43 -15.97 -1.07
N PRO A 587 -22.71 -16.08 -1.47
CA PRO A 587 -23.56 -14.94 -1.78
C PRO A 587 -23.57 -13.86 -0.68
N VAL A 588 -23.42 -14.26 0.59
CA VAL A 588 -23.33 -13.32 1.73
C VAL A 588 -22.09 -12.43 1.63
N ASN A 589 -20.98 -12.96 1.12
CA ASN A 589 -19.77 -12.18 0.92
C ASN A 589 -19.96 -11.16 -0.21
N LEU A 590 -20.60 -11.55 -1.33
CA LEU A 590 -20.87 -10.65 -2.46
C LEU A 590 -21.75 -9.46 -2.07
N GLU A 591 -22.76 -9.69 -1.23
CA GLU A 591 -23.63 -8.63 -0.74
C GLU A 591 -22.88 -7.57 0.08
N ARG A 592 -21.91 -8.00 0.90
CA ARG A 592 -21.04 -7.08 1.67
C ARG A 592 -20.22 -6.17 0.77
N PHE A 593 -19.72 -6.67 -0.36
CA PHE A 593 -19.01 -5.85 -1.34
C PHE A 593 -19.90 -4.73 -1.89
N LEU A 594 -21.15 -5.04 -2.18
CA LEU A 594 -22.06 -4.14 -2.89
C LEU A 594 -22.72 -3.11 -1.97
N GLN A 595 -22.89 -3.41 -0.67
CA GLN A 595 -23.62 -2.57 0.27
C GLN A 595 -23.14 -1.10 0.32
N PRO A 596 -21.83 -0.79 0.47
CA PRO A 596 -21.39 0.60 0.58
C PRO A 596 -21.70 1.43 -0.68
N LEU A 597 -21.68 0.81 -1.85
CA LEU A 597 -22.07 1.48 -3.09
C LEU A 597 -23.57 1.82 -3.11
N ARG A 598 -24.43 0.94 -2.58
CA ARG A 598 -25.90 1.19 -2.47
C ARG A 598 -26.22 2.37 -1.56
N GLU A 599 -25.51 2.46 -0.44
CA GLU A 599 -25.71 3.54 0.53
C GLU A 599 -25.36 4.90 -0.09
N ILE A 600 -24.24 4.98 -0.83
CA ILE A 600 -23.83 6.20 -1.51
C ILE A 600 -24.76 6.53 -2.68
N SER A 601 -25.15 5.54 -3.49
CA SER A 601 -26.06 5.76 -4.62
C SER A 601 -27.45 6.19 -4.15
N GLY A 602 -27.98 5.59 -3.07
CA GLY A 602 -29.29 5.91 -2.52
C GLY A 602 -29.40 7.30 -1.90
N ARG A 603 -28.28 7.87 -1.44
CA ARG A 603 -28.21 9.28 -0.97
C ARG A 603 -28.07 10.28 -2.11
N HIS A 604 -27.75 9.83 -3.33
CA HIS A 604 -27.44 10.71 -4.44
C HIS A 604 -28.70 11.03 -5.28
N PRO A 605 -29.12 12.32 -5.40
CA PRO A 605 -30.39 12.70 -6.03
C PRO A 605 -30.48 12.39 -7.54
N LEU A 606 -29.37 12.00 -8.17
CA LEU A 606 -29.34 11.62 -9.59
C LEU A 606 -29.27 10.10 -9.84
N PHE A 607 -29.05 9.27 -8.81
CA PHE A 607 -28.98 7.81 -8.95
C PHE A 607 -30.25 7.16 -8.38
N ASN A 608 -30.76 6.12 -9.04
CA ASN A 608 -31.91 5.34 -8.55
C ASN A 608 -31.45 4.39 -7.42
N PRO A 609 -32.21 4.23 -6.31
CA PRO A 609 -31.86 3.33 -5.20
C PRO A 609 -31.66 1.83 -5.51
N HIS A 610 -32.04 1.32 -6.69
CA HIS A 610 -31.84 -0.10 -7.01
C HIS A 610 -30.45 -0.36 -7.61
N ILE A 611 -29.67 -1.28 -7.01
CA ILE A 611 -28.28 -1.54 -7.47
C ILE A 611 -28.20 -2.13 -8.88
N ASN A 612 -29.22 -2.88 -9.32
CA ASN A 612 -29.27 -3.40 -10.69
C ASN A 612 -29.35 -2.26 -11.72
N ASP A 613 -29.77 -1.07 -11.30
CA ASP A 613 -29.75 0.14 -12.12
C ASP A 613 -28.37 0.83 -12.03
N VAL A 614 -27.65 0.67 -10.92
CA VAL A 614 -26.33 1.32 -10.67
C VAL A 614 -25.16 0.53 -11.26
N LEU A 615 -25.17 -0.81 -11.18
CA LEU A 615 -24.12 -1.68 -11.71
C LEU A 615 -24.72 -2.78 -12.57
N ARG A 616 -24.31 -2.84 -13.84
CA ARG A 616 -24.73 -3.87 -14.79
C ARG A 616 -23.53 -4.59 -15.40
N CYS A 617 -23.52 -5.91 -15.35
CA CYS A 617 -22.54 -6.69 -16.10
C CYS A 617 -22.84 -6.59 -17.62
N MET A 618 -21.82 -6.38 -18.43
CA MET A 618 -21.94 -6.43 -19.89
C MET A 618 -22.11 -7.87 -20.36
N SER A 619 -22.87 -8.03 -21.45
CA SER A 619 -22.84 -9.25 -22.28
C SER A 619 -21.55 -9.33 -23.09
N ALA A 620 -21.24 -10.52 -23.63
CA ALA A 620 -20.09 -10.72 -24.51
C ALA A 620 -20.11 -9.76 -25.72
N ARG A 621 -21.28 -9.58 -26.34
CA ARG A 621 -21.51 -8.64 -27.44
C ARG A 621 -21.19 -7.18 -27.10
N GLU A 622 -21.60 -6.75 -25.92
CA GLU A 622 -21.39 -5.38 -25.47
C GLU A 622 -19.91 -5.15 -25.14
N ALA A 623 -19.28 -6.12 -24.49
CA ALA A 623 -17.85 -6.08 -24.17
C ALA A 623 -16.98 -6.08 -25.43
N SER A 624 -17.26 -6.94 -26.42
CA SER A 624 -16.52 -6.99 -27.69
C SER A 624 -16.67 -5.67 -28.46
N SER A 625 -17.90 -5.16 -28.60
CA SER A 625 -18.15 -3.87 -29.24
C SER A 625 -17.45 -2.71 -28.52
N MET A 626 -17.40 -2.74 -27.18
CA MET A 626 -16.71 -1.71 -26.41
C MET A 626 -15.19 -1.79 -26.56
N LEU A 627 -14.61 -3.00 -26.59
CA LEU A 627 -13.18 -3.19 -26.85
C LEU A 627 -12.76 -2.63 -28.20
N VAL A 628 -13.53 -2.90 -29.26
CA VAL A 628 -13.27 -2.32 -30.59
C VAL A 628 -13.16 -0.80 -30.50
N LYS A 629 -14.09 -0.15 -29.79
CA LYS A 629 -14.05 1.31 -29.58
C LYS A 629 -12.81 1.78 -28.83
N PHE A 630 -12.36 1.05 -27.81
CA PHE A 630 -11.12 1.39 -27.10
C PHE A 630 -9.92 1.32 -28.05
N ILE A 631 -9.80 0.25 -28.83
CA ILE A 631 -8.71 0.05 -29.79
C ILE A 631 -8.72 1.15 -30.87
N GLU A 632 -9.88 1.44 -31.45
CA GLU A 632 -10.05 2.52 -32.43
C GLU A 632 -9.68 3.90 -31.87
N ASN A 633 -9.78 4.11 -30.56
CA ASN A 633 -9.45 5.37 -29.90
C ASN A 633 -8.03 5.43 -29.34
N ILE A 634 -7.20 4.39 -29.47
CA ILE A 634 -5.80 4.43 -29.05
C ILE A 634 -5.05 5.66 -29.60
N PRO A 635 -5.14 6.02 -30.90
CA PRO A 635 -4.45 7.20 -31.42
C PRO A 635 -4.88 8.51 -30.74
N ASN A 636 -6.14 8.61 -30.29
CA ASN A 636 -6.64 9.77 -29.57
C ASN A 636 -6.06 9.85 -28.15
N VAL A 637 -5.97 8.71 -27.47
CA VAL A 637 -5.39 8.60 -26.13
C VAL A 637 -3.88 8.84 -26.18
N ASP A 638 -3.17 8.27 -27.16
CA ASP A 638 -1.73 8.47 -27.37
C ASP A 638 -1.39 9.95 -27.59
N ARG A 639 -2.17 10.64 -28.45
CA ARG A 639 -1.99 12.07 -28.68
C ARG A 639 -2.19 12.89 -27.40
N ALA A 640 -3.25 12.62 -26.64
CA ALA A 640 -3.52 13.34 -25.39
C ALA A 640 -2.47 13.02 -24.30
N LYS A 641 -1.91 11.80 -24.28
CA LYS A 641 -0.76 11.44 -23.44
C LYS A 641 0.49 12.23 -23.84
N GLN A 642 0.78 12.35 -25.14
CA GLN A 642 1.92 13.12 -25.63
C GLN A 642 1.79 14.61 -25.32
N GLU A 643 0.60 15.19 -25.53
CA GLU A 643 0.30 16.58 -25.16
C GLU A 643 0.52 16.84 -23.66
N THR A 644 0.17 15.88 -22.80
CA THR A 644 0.41 15.95 -21.36
C THR A 644 1.90 15.88 -21.05
N LEU A 645 2.64 14.97 -21.68
CA LEU A 645 4.09 14.84 -21.48
C LEU A 645 4.85 16.10 -21.92
N ASP A 646 4.46 16.70 -23.05
CA ASP A 646 5.08 17.91 -23.58
C ASP A 646 4.84 19.15 -22.68
N GLU A 647 3.78 19.16 -21.87
CA GLU A 647 3.51 20.23 -20.90
C GLU A 647 4.41 20.17 -19.67
N PHE A 648 4.77 18.96 -19.23
CA PHE A 648 5.54 18.72 -18.01
C PHE A 648 7.04 18.49 -18.24
N ALA A 649 7.48 18.39 -19.50
CA ALA A 649 8.89 18.34 -19.92
C ALA A 649 9.50 19.75 -20.03
#